data_AF-A0A8J6ZYK7-F1
#
_entry.id   AF-A0A8J6ZYK7-F1
#
_cell.length_a   1.000
_cell.length_b   1.000
_cell.length_c   1.000
_cell.angle_alpha   90.00
_cell.angle_beta   90.00
_cell.angle_gamma   90.00
#
_symmetry.space_group_name_H-M   'P 1'
#
loop_
_entity.id
_entity.type
_entity.pdbx_description
1 polymer ?
#
loop_
_entity_poly.entity_id
_entity_poly.type
_entity_poly.pdbx_seq_one_letter_code
_entity_poly.pdbx_strand_id
1 'polypeptide(L)'
;MSDNTSSYYAEIGGDFKGIQGDISGGTINQYIVTQKSGVEIRSQPLIPGSPYVGLTKFKGKDKDKFFGRDGQILSLSNYLEQNKLLLLMGVSGSGKSSLILAGLIPHFEDKWGTSKFSHLIFDPTEDPFKSLDRNIPNEYRHIVGDLTSESTEDILVRLVDGINQDYEEQLIFIDQFEELFTLTPPDKQELFIKCLLRLIEQKNSSIHLVMTMRSDFLGSLSPYPELATALEKHIRIIKDMTRNELRLAIAEPAARNHVIFEGNLVEIIIDDFLGQAGSLPLLQYTLDLLWQRDKELDGLTDQVLNLSTYQDKDFGGVGGALQKQANIIYKKLNPDEQKVAQKIFLELVDIVDEKRVSKPVQLKTFQDGGVQEKVVNILIEKRLLVRGTDESDKRPIVQVAHEELLRSWDILDALFKEKEDILLLRRRLVTDAKEWDELRKQDPLKAINALILNVPKLTKIINLAKEQSLPNLDALTTEFIKASIKYQNQVQAIEAERKQREVSTELSLANSLGRYSLSLFDTHHELEAFVEAIKAGKILQKHKATDGKVIDALHKVLVKGSERNRLEGHDSINSISFSPDGKTLASGSADKTIKLWNVETGEEIRTIKTHYTSANSISFSPDGKTLASGGEDKTIKFWNVETGEEIRTLDGHNYDVNSVSFSPDGKTLASGSGDKTIKLWNVETGEEIHTLQ
;
A
#
# COMPACT_ATOMS: atom_id res chain seq x y z
N MET A 1 -32.98 -10.52 -49.41
CA MET A 1 -32.25 -9.23 -49.47
C MET A 1 -30.95 -9.46 -48.74
N SER A 2 -29.84 -9.19 -49.42
CA SER A 2 -28.43 -9.50 -49.10
C SER A 2 -28.05 -9.57 -47.62
N ASP A 3 -27.87 -10.79 -47.09
CA ASP A 3 -27.07 -11.02 -45.89
C ASP A 3 -25.60 -10.79 -46.24
N ASN A 4 -25.14 -9.60 -45.90
CA ASN A 4 -23.75 -9.20 -46.00
C ASN A 4 -23.02 -9.83 -44.80
N THR A 5 -22.85 -11.15 -44.77
CA THR A 5 -22.05 -11.82 -43.73
C THR A 5 -20.59 -11.49 -43.98
N SER A 6 -20.10 -10.41 -43.36
CA SER A 6 -18.69 -10.12 -43.27
C SER A 6 -17.96 -11.33 -42.67
N SER A 7 -16.81 -11.69 -43.26
CA SER A 7 -15.91 -12.65 -42.63
C SER A 7 -15.56 -12.16 -41.22
N TYR A 8 -15.43 -13.09 -40.26
CA TYR A 8 -15.02 -12.77 -38.89
C TYR A 8 -13.68 -12.00 -38.88
N TYR A 9 -12.82 -12.20 -39.89
CA TYR A 9 -11.57 -11.45 -40.06
C TYR A 9 -11.78 -9.94 -40.23
N ALA A 10 -12.83 -9.53 -40.93
CA ALA A 10 -13.16 -8.11 -41.12
C ALA A 10 -13.69 -7.48 -39.81
N GLU A 11 -14.39 -8.27 -38.99
CA GLU A 11 -14.92 -7.83 -37.69
C GLU A 11 -13.80 -7.54 -36.68
N ILE A 12 -12.69 -8.28 -36.75
CA ILE A 12 -11.50 -8.08 -35.91
C ILE A 12 -10.43 -7.15 -36.56
N GLY A 13 -10.83 -6.31 -37.52
CA GLY A 13 -9.98 -5.23 -38.05
C GLY A 13 -8.92 -5.65 -39.08
N GLY A 14 -9.11 -6.75 -39.79
CA GLY A 14 -8.17 -7.24 -40.81
C GLY A 14 -8.54 -6.89 -42.26
N ASP A 15 -7.57 -6.43 -43.05
CA ASP A 15 -7.72 -6.06 -44.48
C ASP A 15 -7.14 -7.09 -45.47
N PHE A 16 -6.96 -8.34 -45.04
CA PHE A 16 -6.22 -9.34 -45.81
C PHE A 16 -7.12 -10.06 -46.83
N LYS A 17 -6.71 -10.02 -48.10
CA LYS A 17 -7.03 -11.08 -49.07
C LYS A 17 -5.95 -12.14 -48.92
N GLY A 18 -6.34 -13.34 -48.50
CA GLY A 18 -5.46 -14.50 -48.31
C GLY A 18 -4.41 -14.66 -49.42
N ILE A 19 -3.34 -15.42 -49.14
CA ILE A 19 -2.62 -16.09 -50.22
C ILE A 19 -3.62 -17.03 -50.87
N GLN A 20 -4.34 -16.56 -51.90
CA GLN A 20 -5.15 -17.37 -52.78
C GLN A 20 -4.15 -18.06 -53.72
N GLY A 21 -3.57 -19.15 -53.26
CA GLY A 21 -2.58 -19.93 -53.98
C GLY A 21 -2.86 -21.40 -53.76
N ASP A 22 -2.81 -22.17 -54.84
CA ASP A 22 -3.07 -23.61 -54.88
C ASP A 22 -2.31 -24.34 -53.75
N ILE A 23 -3.05 -25.09 -52.94
CA ILE A 23 -2.60 -25.65 -51.65
C ILE A 23 -2.01 -27.05 -51.87
N SER A 24 -1.15 -27.19 -52.89
CA SER A 24 -0.51 -28.47 -53.22
C SER A 24 0.75 -28.75 -52.38
N GLY A 25 0.91 -28.08 -51.23
CA GLY A 25 2.12 -28.09 -50.40
C GLY A 25 1.84 -28.07 -48.90
N GLY A 26 1.05 -29.03 -48.41
CA GLY A 26 1.22 -29.69 -47.12
C GLY A 26 0.91 -28.95 -45.81
N THR A 27 1.34 -27.71 -45.64
CA THR A 27 1.62 -27.17 -44.27
C THR A 27 1.35 -25.69 -44.14
N ILE A 28 1.07 -25.01 -45.25
CA ILE A 28 0.52 -23.66 -45.20
C ILE A 28 -0.86 -23.80 -44.55
N ASN A 29 -1.01 -23.21 -43.37
CA ASN A 29 -2.20 -23.37 -42.57
C ASN A 29 -3.40 -22.76 -43.32
N GLN A 30 -4.41 -23.57 -43.60
CA GLN A 30 -5.69 -23.04 -44.08
C GLN A 30 -6.35 -22.24 -42.95
N TYR A 31 -6.68 -20.99 -43.24
CA TYR A 31 -7.19 -20.01 -42.28
C TYR A 31 -8.72 -20.06 -42.20
N ILE A 32 -9.27 -20.48 -41.05
CA ILE A 32 -10.73 -20.55 -40.83
C ILE A 32 -11.33 -19.16 -40.74
N VAL A 33 -10.66 -18.22 -40.06
CA VAL A 33 -11.17 -16.87 -39.79
C VAL A 33 -11.38 -16.09 -41.08
N THR A 34 -10.56 -16.36 -42.10
CA THR A 34 -10.69 -15.74 -43.43
C THR A 34 -11.87 -16.26 -44.27
N GLN A 35 -12.48 -17.38 -43.88
CA GLN A 35 -13.49 -18.08 -44.68
C GLN A 35 -14.88 -18.11 -44.03
N LYS A 36 -14.97 -17.96 -42.70
CA LYS A 36 -16.22 -18.12 -41.93
C LYS A 36 -16.63 -16.86 -41.16
N SER A 37 -17.93 -16.74 -40.87
CA SER A 37 -18.46 -15.71 -39.96
C SER A 37 -18.31 -16.13 -38.49
N GLY A 38 -18.34 -15.17 -37.55
CA GLY A 38 -18.23 -15.48 -36.11
C GLY A 38 -19.37 -16.36 -35.59
N VAL A 39 -20.55 -16.31 -36.23
CA VAL A 39 -21.70 -17.18 -35.94
C VAL A 39 -21.43 -18.61 -36.39
N GLU A 40 -20.84 -18.80 -37.56
CA GLU A 40 -20.48 -20.14 -38.06
C GLU A 40 -19.41 -20.80 -37.20
N ILE A 41 -18.41 -20.04 -36.72
CA ILE A 41 -17.35 -20.56 -35.85
C ILE A 41 -17.94 -21.12 -34.55
N ARG A 42 -18.86 -20.37 -33.92
CA ARG A 42 -19.53 -20.75 -32.67
C ARG A 42 -20.66 -21.77 -32.82
N SER A 43 -21.05 -22.11 -34.05
CA SER A 43 -22.07 -23.15 -34.27
C SER A 43 -21.61 -24.57 -33.94
N GLN A 44 -20.30 -24.75 -33.74
CA GLN A 44 -19.67 -26.03 -33.45
C GLN A 44 -19.34 -26.18 -31.96
N PRO A 45 -19.35 -27.41 -31.41
CA PRO A 45 -19.08 -27.64 -29.99
C PRO A 45 -17.65 -27.25 -29.61
N LEU A 46 -17.49 -26.58 -28.47
CA LEU A 46 -16.20 -26.16 -27.94
C LEU A 46 -15.20 -27.34 -27.86
N ILE A 47 -14.00 -27.16 -28.42
CA ILE A 47 -12.90 -28.11 -28.23
C ILE A 47 -12.26 -27.86 -26.87
N PRO A 48 -12.19 -28.87 -25.99
CA PRO A 48 -11.67 -28.69 -24.64
C PRO A 48 -10.15 -28.48 -24.63
N GLY A 49 -9.73 -27.41 -23.95
CA GLY A 49 -8.31 -27.09 -23.73
C GLY A 49 -7.89 -25.80 -24.43
N SER A 50 -6.91 -25.11 -23.85
CA SER A 50 -6.40 -23.86 -24.41
C SER A 50 -5.69 -24.11 -25.75
N PRO A 51 -5.98 -23.30 -26.79
CA PRO A 51 -5.25 -23.36 -28.04
C PRO A 51 -3.87 -22.69 -27.96
N TYR A 52 -3.57 -22.00 -26.86
CA TYR A 52 -2.31 -21.31 -26.63
C TYR A 52 -1.37 -22.15 -25.76
N VAL A 53 -0.08 -22.21 -26.12
CA VAL A 53 0.92 -23.09 -25.47
C VAL A 53 1.63 -22.46 -24.27
N GLY A 54 1.21 -21.25 -23.88
CA GLY A 54 1.81 -20.47 -22.81
C GLY A 54 3.27 -20.12 -23.07
N LEU A 55 4.12 -20.29 -22.05
CA LEU A 55 5.54 -19.92 -22.10
C LEU A 55 6.44 -20.96 -22.80
N THR A 56 5.87 -22.06 -23.29
CA THR A 56 6.65 -23.15 -23.92
C THR A 56 6.85 -22.90 -25.41
N LYS A 57 7.91 -23.49 -25.99
CA LYS A 57 8.11 -23.47 -27.46
C LYS A 57 7.12 -24.42 -28.13
N PHE A 58 6.60 -24.03 -29.29
CA PHE A 58 5.76 -24.91 -30.11
C PHE A 58 6.61 -26.08 -30.62
N LYS A 59 6.04 -27.28 -30.60
CA LYS A 59 6.65 -28.53 -31.10
C LYS A 59 5.92 -28.98 -32.37
N GLY A 60 6.43 -30.01 -33.05
CA GLY A 60 5.81 -30.53 -34.28
C GLY A 60 4.32 -30.90 -34.13
N LYS A 61 3.93 -31.43 -32.96
CA LYS A 61 2.52 -31.73 -32.64
C LYS A 61 1.61 -30.49 -32.53
N ASP A 62 2.19 -29.31 -32.35
CA ASP A 62 1.48 -28.05 -32.18
C ASP A 62 1.32 -27.30 -33.52
N LYS A 63 1.59 -27.97 -34.67
CA LYS A 63 1.50 -27.35 -36.01
C LYS A 63 0.14 -26.68 -36.29
N ASP A 64 -0.93 -27.29 -35.79
CA ASP A 64 -2.30 -26.78 -35.94
C ASP A 64 -2.65 -25.60 -35.02
N LYS A 65 -1.70 -25.19 -34.17
CA LYS A 65 -1.78 -24.03 -33.26
C LYS A 65 -0.83 -22.91 -33.67
N PHE A 66 0.04 -23.13 -34.65
CA PHE A 66 1.13 -22.23 -35.03
C PHE A 66 0.81 -21.45 -36.31
N PHE A 67 0.43 -20.17 -36.16
CA PHE A 67 -0.02 -19.32 -37.27
C PHE A 67 0.76 -18.00 -37.36
N GLY A 68 0.62 -17.32 -38.51
CA GLY A 68 1.20 -16.00 -38.74
C GLY A 68 2.68 -16.06 -39.16
N ARG A 69 3.21 -17.24 -39.48
CA ARG A 69 4.60 -17.42 -39.91
C ARG A 69 4.72 -18.12 -41.26
N ASP A 70 3.61 -18.37 -41.93
CA ASP A 70 3.51 -19.13 -43.18
C ASP A 70 4.42 -18.56 -44.28
N GLY A 71 4.43 -17.23 -44.47
CA GLY A 71 5.33 -16.58 -45.43
C GLY A 71 6.82 -16.77 -45.12
N GLN A 72 7.19 -16.80 -43.84
CA GLN A 72 8.57 -17.05 -43.42
C GLN A 72 8.93 -18.54 -43.57
N ILE A 73 8.02 -19.46 -43.26
CA ILE A 73 8.21 -20.90 -43.48
C ILE A 73 8.53 -21.16 -44.95
N LEU A 74 7.73 -20.60 -45.86
CA LEU A 74 7.96 -20.74 -47.32
C LEU A 74 9.28 -20.14 -47.77
N SER A 75 9.61 -18.94 -47.27
CA SER A 75 10.88 -18.31 -47.61
C SER A 75 12.09 -19.13 -47.14
N LEU A 76 12.02 -19.75 -45.96
CA LEU A 76 13.09 -20.59 -45.42
C LEU A 76 13.16 -21.95 -46.12
N SER A 77 12.02 -22.56 -46.44
CA SER A 77 11.95 -23.81 -47.21
C SER A 77 12.62 -23.64 -48.58
N ASN A 78 12.20 -22.63 -49.35
CA ASN A 78 12.77 -22.34 -50.66
C ASN A 78 14.27 -22.05 -50.58
N TYR A 79 14.72 -21.40 -49.50
CA TYR A 79 16.12 -21.14 -49.27
C TYR A 79 16.90 -22.43 -49.01
N LEU A 80 16.39 -23.32 -48.17
CA LEU A 80 17.05 -24.59 -47.79
C LEU A 80 17.13 -25.58 -48.96
N GLU A 81 16.16 -25.54 -49.87
CA GLU A 81 16.21 -26.30 -51.12
C GLU A 81 17.39 -25.89 -52.01
N GLN A 82 17.72 -24.60 -52.01
CA GLN A 82 18.85 -24.05 -52.77
C GLN A 82 20.17 -24.09 -51.98
N ASN A 83 20.11 -24.07 -50.65
CA ASN A 83 21.25 -23.93 -49.76
C ASN A 83 21.10 -24.87 -48.57
N LYS A 84 22.03 -25.81 -48.43
CA LYS A 84 21.96 -26.87 -47.41
C LYS A 84 22.38 -26.44 -45.99
N LEU A 85 22.67 -25.16 -45.79
CA LEU A 85 23.11 -24.59 -44.52
C LEU A 85 22.30 -23.33 -44.21
N LEU A 86 21.80 -23.24 -42.97
CA LEU A 86 21.04 -22.10 -42.45
C LEU A 86 21.42 -21.81 -40.99
N LEU A 87 21.83 -20.57 -40.72
CA LEU A 87 21.92 -20.03 -39.37
C LEU A 87 20.81 -19.01 -39.15
N LEU A 88 19.76 -19.41 -38.41
CA LEU A 88 18.63 -18.55 -38.08
C LEU A 88 18.91 -17.76 -36.80
N MET A 89 19.05 -16.44 -36.94
CA MET A 89 19.35 -15.51 -35.85
C MET A 89 18.13 -14.69 -35.42
N GLY A 90 18.16 -14.23 -34.18
CA GLY A 90 17.18 -13.29 -33.63
C GLY A 90 17.23 -13.20 -32.12
N VAL A 91 16.54 -12.21 -31.56
CA VAL A 91 16.45 -12.02 -30.10
C VAL A 91 15.86 -13.25 -29.40
N SER A 92 16.12 -13.41 -28.10
CA SER A 92 15.51 -14.48 -27.31
C SER A 92 13.98 -14.34 -27.35
N GLY A 93 13.26 -15.46 -27.45
CA GLY A 93 11.79 -15.45 -27.51
C GLY A 93 11.16 -14.93 -28.81
N SER A 94 11.93 -14.60 -29.85
CA SER A 94 11.40 -14.24 -31.17
C SER A 94 10.71 -15.39 -31.94
N GLY A 95 10.73 -16.60 -31.39
CA GLY A 95 10.08 -17.78 -31.97
C GLY A 95 10.96 -18.62 -32.90
N LYS A 96 12.29 -18.44 -32.90
CA LYS A 96 13.23 -19.22 -33.74
C LYS A 96 13.00 -20.73 -33.68
N SER A 97 13.06 -21.31 -32.48
CA SER A 97 12.87 -22.75 -32.29
C SER A 97 11.48 -23.20 -32.70
N SER A 98 10.43 -22.44 -32.33
CA SER A 98 9.05 -22.72 -32.73
C SER A 98 8.86 -22.70 -34.25
N LEU A 99 9.51 -21.77 -34.96
CA LEU A 99 9.44 -21.66 -36.42
C LEU A 99 10.01 -22.90 -37.11
N ILE A 100 11.10 -23.46 -36.60
CA ILE A 100 11.69 -24.69 -37.14
C ILE A 100 10.85 -25.91 -36.75
N LEU A 101 10.53 -26.05 -35.45
CA LEU A 101 9.88 -27.25 -34.90
C LEU A 101 8.42 -27.42 -35.30
N ALA A 102 7.63 -26.35 -35.31
CA ALA A 102 6.19 -26.39 -35.58
C ALA A 102 5.84 -25.84 -36.98
N GLY A 103 6.80 -25.24 -37.68
CA GLY A 103 6.63 -24.72 -39.03
C GLY A 103 7.42 -25.52 -40.07
N LEU A 104 8.74 -25.34 -40.09
CA LEU A 104 9.60 -25.85 -41.16
C LEU A 104 9.69 -27.39 -41.22
N ILE A 105 9.85 -28.06 -40.08
CA ILE A 105 9.95 -29.53 -40.03
C ILE A 105 8.64 -30.18 -40.51
N PRO A 106 7.46 -29.81 -39.96
CA PRO A 106 6.18 -30.25 -40.52
C PRO A 106 6.05 -29.92 -42.01
N HIS A 107 6.63 -28.80 -42.45
CA HIS A 107 6.62 -28.43 -43.87
C HIS A 107 7.32 -29.41 -44.79
N PHE A 108 8.49 -29.87 -44.37
CA PHE A 108 9.23 -30.90 -45.07
C PHE A 108 8.60 -32.29 -44.95
N GLU A 109 8.02 -32.62 -43.80
CA GLU A 109 7.26 -33.86 -43.62
C GLU A 109 6.08 -33.96 -44.58
N ASP A 110 5.29 -32.90 -44.73
CA ASP A 110 4.14 -32.92 -45.64
C ASP A 110 4.58 -32.85 -47.12
N LYS A 111 5.71 -32.21 -47.43
CA LYS A 111 6.24 -32.07 -48.80
C LYS A 111 6.91 -33.33 -49.33
N TRP A 112 7.79 -33.95 -48.54
CA TRP A 112 8.57 -35.12 -48.95
C TRP A 112 7.97 -36.44 -48.47
N GLY A 113 7.14 -36.41 -47.44
CA GLY A 113 6.57 -37.59 -46.79
C GLY A 113 7.49 -38.15 -45.69
N THR A 114 6.89 -38.65 -44.62
CA THR A 114 7.59 -39.16 -43.43
C THR A 114 8.46 -40.39 -43.70
N SER A 115 8.28 -41.07 -44.84
CA SER A 115 9.12 -42.20 -45.26
C SER A 115 10.39 -41.79 -46.00
N LYS A 116 10.48 -40.53 -46.47
CA LYS A 116 11.61 -40.02 -47.27
C LYS A 116 12.39 -38.93 -46.56
N PHE A 117 11.81 -38.34 -45.52
CA PHE A 117 12.41 -37.27 -44.74
C PHE A 117 12.62 -37.70 -43.29
N SER A 118 13.83 -37.50 -42.78
CA SER A 118 14.14 -37.64 -41.36
C SER A 118 14.70 -36.35 -40.77
N HIS A 119 14.58 -36.19 -39.45
CA HIS A 119 15.16 -35.06 -38.76
C HIS A 119 15.78 -35.47 -37.43
N LEU A 120 16.89 -34.81 -37.06
CA LEU A 120 17.61 -34.97 -35.80
C LEU A 120 17.66 -33.62 -35.10
N ILE A 121 17.16 -33.56 -33.87
CA ILE A 121 17.05 -32.31 -33.10
C ILE A 121 17.83 -32.47 -31.80
N PHE A 122 18.72 -31.53 -31.50
CA PHE A 122 19.40 -31.46 -30.21
C PHE A 122 19.89 -30.04 -29.91
N ASP A 123 20.23 -29.79 -28.66
CA ASP A 123 20.87 -28.57 -28.18
C ASP A 123 22.30 -28.89 -27.68
N PRO A 124 23.30 -28.00 -27.83
CA PRO A 124 24.67 -28.32 -27.42
C PRO A 124 24.85 -28.59 -25.92
N THR A 125 24.17 -27.84 -25.04
CA THR A 125 24.28 -27.97 -23.57
C THR A 125 25.73 -27.96 -23.04
N GLU A 126 26.00 -28.62 -21.91
CA GLU A 126 27.35 -28.80 -21.35
C GLU A 126 28.20 -29.81 -22.14
N ASP A 127 27.56 -30.73 -22.86
CA ASP A 127 28.24 -31.77 -23.64
C ASP A 127 27.45 -32.07 -24.93
N PRO A 128 27.85 -31.50 -26.08
CA PRO A 128 27.10 -31.62 -27.32
C PRO A 128 27.04 -33.05 -27.84
N PHE A 129 28.03 -33.88 -27.53
CA PHE A 129 28.06 -35.28 -27.95
C PHE A 129 27.09 -36.14 -27.13
N LYS A 130 26.97 -35.88 -25.82
CA LYS A 130 25.95 -36.53 -24.99
C LYS A 130 24.54 -36.08 -25.33
N SER A 131 24.35 -34.81 -25.66
CA SER A 131 23.05 -34.32 -26.12
C SER A 131 22.66 -34.97 -27.44
N LEU A 132 23.59 -35.06 -28.38
CA LEU A 132 23.41 -35.80 -29.63
C LEU A 132 23.03 -37.26 -29.39
N ASP A 133 23.78 -38.00 -28.57
CA ASP A 133 23.54 -39.42 -28.23
C ASP A 133 22.11 -39.69 -27.74
N ARG A 134 21.61 -38.83 -26.85
CA ARG A 134 20.26 -38.95 -26.28
C ARG A 134 19.16 -38.78 -27.33
N ASN A 135 19.42 -37.99 -28.36
CA ASN A 135 18.45 -37.63 -29.40
C ASN A 135 18.57 -38.50 -30.66
N ILE A 136 19.60 -39.35 -30.77
CA ILE A 136 19.72 -40.32 -31.86
C ILE A 136 18.64 -41.41 -31.70
N PRO A 137 17.88 -41.73 -32.77
CA PRO A 137 16.92 -42.83 -32.74
C PRO A 137 17.60 -44.17 -32.38
N ASN A 138 16.90 -45.00 -31.60
CA ASN A 138 17.46 -46.25 -31.05
C ASN A 138 18.08 -47.16 -32.12
N GLU A 139 17.50 -47.19 -33.31
CA GLU A 139 17.96 -47.99 -34.45
C GLU A 139 19.33 -47.57 -34.99
N TYR A 140 19.73 -46.30 -34.84
CA TYR A 140 21.01 -45.77 -35.33
C TYR A 140 22.10 -45.68 -34.24
N ARG A 141 21.80 -46.00 -32.98
CA ARG A 141 22.79 -45.93 -31.89
C ARG A 141 24.00 -46.83 -32.09
N HIS A 142 23.84 -47.93 -32.82
CA HIS A 142 24.93 -48.86 -33.14
C HIS A 142 25.98 -48.25 -34.10
N ILE A 143 25.61 -47.23 -34.88
CA ILE A 143 26.49 -46.56 -35.86
C ILE A 143 27.51 -45.66 -35.17
N VAL A 144 27.12 -45.08 -34.04
CA VAL A 144 27.89 -44.02 -33.37
C VAL A 144 28.84 -44.58 -32.29
N GLY A 145 28.68 -45.85 -31.92
CA GLY A 145 29.50 -46.50 -30.89
C GLY A 145 29.40 -45.82 -29.52
N ASP A 146 30.31 -46.15 -28.60
CA ASP A 146 30.46 -45.38 -27.37
C ASP A 146 31.11 -44.03 -27.73
N LEU A 147 30.27 -43.02 -27.96
CA LEU A 147 30.62 -41.62 -28.28
C LEU A 147 31.65 -41.01 -27.30
N THR A 148 31.89 -41.66 -26.16
CA THR A 148 32.78 -41.20 -25.11
C THR A 148 34.22 -41.74 -25.18
N SER A 149 34.53 -42.69 -26.08
CA SER A 149 35.82 -43.41 -26.07
C SER A 149 36.77 -43.20 -27.26
N GLU A 150 36.37 -42.60 -28.39
CA GLU A 150 37.27 -42.39 -29.55
C GLU A 150 37.20 -40.99 -30.15
N SER A 151 38.34 -40.29 -30.17
CA SER A 151 38.52 -38.99 -30.83
C SER A 151 38.42 -39.13 -32.34
N THR A 152 37.31 -38.73 -32.92
CA THR A 152 37.18 -38.68 -34.38
C THR A 152 36.31 -37.50 -34.76
N GLU A 153 36.92 -36.49 -35.38
CA GLU A 153 36.26 -35.33 -35.98
C GLU A 153 35.19 -35.73 -37.04
N ASP A 154 35.09 -37.02 -37.34
CA ASP A 154 34.14 -37.68 -38.24
C ASP A 154 32.82 -38.15 -37.59
N ILE A 155 32.58 -37.88 -36.30
CA ILE A 155 31.37 -38.37 -35.61
C ILE A 155 30.08 -37.91 -36.30
N LEU A 156 29.93 -36.61 -36.58
CA LEU A 156 28.73 -36.07 -37.22
C LEU A 156 28.56 -36.61 -38.64
N VAL A 157 29.66 -36.71 -39.39
CA VAL A 157 29.69 -37.28 -40.74
C VAL A 157 29.20 -38.73 -40.74
N ARG A 158 29.78 -39.59 -39.90
CA ARG A 158 29.40 -41.01 -39.82
C ARG A 158 27.95 -41.22 -39.40
N LEU A 159 27.49 -40.43 -38.44
CA LEU A 159 26.09 -40.46 -38.01
C LEU A 159 25.16 -40.16 -39.18
N VAL A 160 25.46 -39.12 -39.94
CA VAL A 160 24.63 -38.70 -41.05
C VAL A 160 24.69 -39.68 -42.21
N ASP A 161 25.89 -40.16 -42.58
CA ASP A 161 26.04 -41.19 -43.60
C ASP A 161 25.30 -42.50 -43.24
N GLY A 162 25.23 -42.81 -41.94
CA GLY A 162 24.44 -43.93 -41.43
C GLY A 162 22.94 -43.76 -41.61
N ILE A 163 22.40 -42.56 -41.34
CA ILE A 163 20.97 -42.25 -41.48
C ILE A 163 20.58 -42.06 -42.96
N ASN A 164 21.47 -41.53 -43.78
CA ASN A 164 21.27 -41.26 -45.21
C ASN A 164 21.08 -42.54 -46.06
N GLN A 165 21.26 -43.74 -45.48
CA GLN A 165 20.95 -45.01 -46.15
C GLN A 165 19.44 -45.30 -46.20
N ASP A 166 18.67 -44.72 -45.28
CA ASP A 166 17.24 -45.02 -45.10
C ASP A 166 16.31 -43.88 -45.56
N TYR A 167 16.83 -42.67 -45.78
CA TYR A 167 16.06 -41.46 -46.11
C TYR A 167 16.65 -40.68 -47.28
N GLU A 168 15.81 -40.04 -48.10
CA GLU A 168 16.22 -39.24 -49.26
C GLU A 168 16.69 -37.82 -48.87
N GLU A 169 16.08 -37.24 -47.85
CA GLU A 169 16.41 -35.92 -47.31
C GLU A 169 16.49 -35.99 -45.77
N GLN A 170 17.49 -35.35 -45.18
CA GLN A 170 17.69 -35.32 -43.73
C GLN A 170 17.90 -33.90 -43.23
N LEU A 171 17.24 -33.53 -42.12
CA LEU A 171 17.46 -32.25 -41.45
C LEU A 171 18.14 -32.43 -40.09
N ILE A 172 19.27 -31.76 -39.89
CA ILE A 172 19.93 -31.68 -38.59
C ILE A 172 19.63 -30.31 -38.02
N PHE A 173 18.90 -30.28 -36.92
CA PHE A 173 18.55 -29.06 -36.21
C PHE A 173 19.34 -28.96 -34.90
N ILE A 174 20.29 -28.02 -34.85
CA ILE A 174 20.99 -27.64 -33.63
C ILE A 174 20.30 -26.41 -33.05
N ASP A 175 19.43 -26.62 -32.07
CA ASP A 175 18.71 -25.54 -31.39
C ASP A 175 19.64 -24.86 -30.38
N GLN A 176 19.47 -23.55 -30.17
CA GLN A 176 20.24 -22.79 -29.19
C GLN A 176 21.75 -22.95 -29.33
N PHE A 177 22.27 -22.79 -30.54
CA PHE A 177 23.70 -22.95 -30.86
C PHE A 177 24.62 -22.09 -29.99
N GLU A 178 24.13 -20.98 -29.43
CA GLU A 178 24.87 -20.18 -28.45
C GLU A 178 25.28 -20.94 -27.17
N GLU A 179 24.60 -22.03 -26.83
CA GLU A 179 24.94 -22.87 -25.67
C GLU A 179 26.34 -23.48 -25.79
N LEU A 180 26.79 -23.71 -27.02
CA LEU A 180 28.13 -24.18 -27.31
C LEU A 180 29.23 -23.22 -26.81
N PHE A 181 28.94 -21.91 -26.79
CA PHE A 181 29.90 -20.87 -26.35
C PHE A 181 29.70 -20.47 -24.89
N THR A 182 28.67 -21.00 -24.22
CA THR A 182 28.30 -20.58 -22.86
C THR A 182 28.33 -21.68 -21.83
N LEU A 183 27.97 -22.91 -22.20
CA LEU A 183 27.85 -24.06 -21.30
C LEU A 183 28.89 -25.14 -21.60
N THR A 184 29.33 -25.29 -22.85
CA THR A 184 30.26 -26.35 -23.24
C THR A 184 31.72 -25.99 -22.84
N PRO A 185 32.47 -26.93 -22.22
CA PRO A 185 33.90 -26.75 -21.95
C PRO A 185 34.74 -26.54 -23.22
N PRO A 186 35.85 -25.76 -23.16
CA PRO A 186 36.63 -25.38 -24.36
C PRO A 186 37.14 -26.56 -25.20
N ASP A 187 37.54 -27.66 -24.57
CA ASP A 187 38.04 -28.87 -25.24
C ASP A 187 36.95 -29.55 -26.09
N LYS A 188 35.75 -29.68 -25.53
CA LYS A 188 34.59 -30.25 -26.25
C LYS A 188 34.04 -29.29 -27.29
N GLN A 189 34.05 -28.00 -26.99
CA GLN A 189 33.64 -26.94 -27.91
C GLN A 189 34.51 -26.96 -29.18
N GLU A 190 35.84 -27.00 -29.03
CA GLU A 190 36.75 -27.04 -30.18
C GLU A 190 36.55 -28.30 -31.02
N LEU A 191 36.42 -29.46 -30.37
CA LEU A 191 36.18 -30.72 -31.06
C LEU A 191 34.84 -30.71 -31.83
N PHE A 192 33.78 -30.22 -31.22
CA PHE A 192 32.46 -30.16 -31.86
C PHE A 192 32.43 -29.21 -33.06
N ILE A 193 33.14 -28.08 -32.99
CA ILE A 193 33.28 -27.15 -34.12
C ILE A 193 34.03 -27.80 -35.29
N LYS A 194 35.08 -28.58 -35.02
CA LYS A 194 35.78 -29.34 -36.07
C LYS A 194 34.86 -30.36 -36.74
N CYS A 195 34.05 -31.09 -35.97
CA CYS A 195 33.03 -31.99 -36.52
C CYS A 195 32.03 -31.27 -37.42
N LEU A 196 31.57 -30.08 -37.00
CA LEU A 196 30.60 -29.28 -37.74
C LEU A 196 31.18 -28.76 -39.07
N LEU A 197 32.41 -28.25 -39.03
CA LEU A 197 33.13 -27.81 -40.23
C LEU A 197 33.29 -28.95 -41.24
N ARG A 198 33.70 -30.13 -40.76
CA ARG A 198 33.87 -31.30 -41.61
C ARG A 198 32.57 -31.74 -42.27
N LEU A 199 31.44 -31.66 -41.55
CA LEU A 199 30.11 -31.92 -42.11
C LEU A 199 29.73 -30.89 -43.19
N ILE A 200 30.03 -29.61 -42.97
CA ILE A 200 29.76 -28.53 -43.94
C ILE A 200 30.62 -28.71 -45.20
N GLU A 201 31.87 -29.14 -45.06
CA GLU A 201 32.82 -29.33 -46.17
C GLU A 201 32.45 -30.48 -47.11
N GLN A 202 31.79 -31.54 -46.62
CA GLN A 202 31.39 -32.68 -47.43
C GLN A 202 30.40 -32.34 -48.56
N LYS A 203 29.70 -31.20 -48.49
CA LYS A 203 28.74 -30.72 -49.50
C LYS A 203 27.73 -31.79 -49.94
N ASN A 204 27.23 -32.59 -49.00
CA ASN A 204 26.23 -33.59 -49.31
C ASN A 204 24.88 -32.91 -49.64
N SER A 205 24.29 -33.28 -50.77
CA SER A 205 23.06 -32.67 -51.27
C SER A 205 21.80 -33.10 -50.52
N SER A 206 21.81 -34.19 -49.75
CA SER A 206 20.64 -34.67 -49.01
C SER A 206 20.53 -34.15 -47.57
N ILE A 207 21.57 -33.46 -47.06
CA ILE A 207 21.61 -33.00 -45.66
C ILE A 207 21.27 -31.52 -45.59
N HIS A 208 20.32 -31.14 -44.73
CA HIS A 208 19.99 -29.76 -44.39
C HIS A 208 20.44 -29.47 -42.96
N LEU A 209 21.50 -28.67 -42.80
CA LEU A 209 21.99 -28.24 -41.49
C LEU A 209 21.36 -26.90 -41.11
N VAL A 210 20.49 -26.94 -40.09
CA VAL A 210 19.81 -25.76 -39.54
C VAL A 210 20.30 -25.53 -38.12
N MET A 211 20.69 -24.30 -37.83
CA MET A 211 21.10 -23.88 -36.49
C MET A 211 20.32 -22.63 -36.10
N THR A 212 19.89 -22.54 -34.85
CA THR A 212 19.33 -21.30 -34.30
C THR A 212 20.33 -20.67 -33.35
N MET A 213 20.48 -19.35 -33.42
CA MET A 213 21.36 -18.64 -32.50
C MET A 213 20.75 -17.30 -32.09
N ARG A 214 21.05 -16.86 -30.87
CA ARG A 214 20.75 -15.49 -30.47
C ARG A 214 21.63 -14.46 -31.20
N SER A 215 21.04 -13.32 -31.59
CA SER A 215 21.75 -12.28 -32.34
C SER A 215 22.90 -11.64 -31.58
N ASP A 216 22.82 -11.55 -30.25
CA ASP A 216 23.89 -11.02 -29.39
C ASP A 216 25.11 -11.96 -29.27
N PHE A 217 24.99 -13.21 -29.72
CA PHE A 217 26.08 -14.20 -29.70
C PHE A 217 26.89 -14.28 -31.00
N LEU A 218 26.59 -13.45 -32.01
CA LEU A 218 27.33 -13.46 -33.26
C LEU A 218 28.84 -13.21 -33.07
N GLY A 219 29.21 -12.38 -32.08
CA GLY A 219 30.61 -12.12 -31.74
C GLY A 219 31.37 -13.35 -31.23
N SER A 220 30.68 -14.35 -30.69
CA SER A 220 31.29 -15.60 -30.20
C SER A 220 31.88 -16.47 -31.31
N LEU A 221 31.55 -16.19 -32.58
CA LEU A 221 32.16 -16.84 -33.74
C LEU A 221 33.56 -16.29 -34.07
N SER A 222 33.96 -15.14 -33.50
CA SER A 222 35.25 -14.50 -33.83
C SER A 222 36.49 -15.36 -33.61
N PRO A 223 36.58 -16.25 -32.60
CA PRO A 223 37.70 -17.18 -32.44
C PRO A 223 37.76 -18.29 -33.50
N TYR A 224 36.70 -18.48 -34.30
CA TYR A 224 36.53 -19.57 -35.26
C TYR A 224 36.30 -19.02 -36.69
N PRO A 225 37.34 -18.47 -37.35
CA PRO A 225 37.20 -17.77 -38.62
C PRO A 225 36.70 -18.66 -39.76
N GLU A 226 37.07 -19.94 -39.79
CA GLU A 226 36.58 -20.91 -40.78
C GLU A 226 35.07 -21.12 -40.67
N LEU A 227 34.57 -21.30 -39.44
CA LEU A 227 33.14 -21.45 -39.18
C LEU A 227 32.38 -20.16 -39.48
N ALA A 228 32.93 -19.01 -39.06
CA ALA A 228 32.34 -17.70 -39.35
C ALA A 228 32.18 -17.48 -40.86
N THR A 229 33.22 -17.79 -41.64
CA THR A 229 33.22 -17.66 -43.10
C THR A 229 32.21 -18.62 -43.75
N ALA A 230 32.13 -19.86 -43.26
CA ALA A 230 31.16 -20.84 -43.76
C ALA A 230 29.70 -20.40 -43.50
N LEU A 231 29.44 -19.74 -42.37
CA LEU A 231 28.09 -19.32 -41.97
C LEU A 231 27.67 -17.96 -42.53
N GLU A 232 28.60 -17.06 -42.84
CA GLU A 232 28.34 -15.65 -43.18
C GLU A 232 27.23 -15.47 -44.24
N LYS A 233 27.27 -16.26 -45.33
CA LYS A 233 26.29 -16.18 -46.42
C LYS A 233 24.94 -16.83 -46.08
N HIS A 234 24.93 -17.66 -45.04
CA HIS A 234 23.81 -18.50 -44.62
C HIS A 234 23.03 -17.96 -43.41
N ILE A 235 23.42 -16.78 -42.91
CA ILE A 235 22.71 -16.10 -41.83
C ILE A 235 21.37 -15.55 -42.32
N ARG A 236 20.28 -15.86 -41.60
CA ARG A 236 18.97 -15.24 -41.78
C ARG A 236 18.45 -14.72 -40.45
N ILE A 237 17.92 -13.50 -40.44
CA ILE A 237 17.40 -12.89 -39.22
C ILE A 237 15.88 -13.03 -39.22
N ILE A 238 15.32 -13.59 -38.15
CA ILE A 238 13.87 -13.64 -37.95
C ILE A 238 13.36 -12.22 -37.69
N LYS A 239 12.41 -11.79 -38.51
CA LYS A 239 11.75 -10.50 -38.36
C LYS A 239 10.62 -10.60 -37.33
N ASP A 240 10.31 -9.47 -36.70
CA ASP A 240 9.09 -9.36 -35.90
C ASP A 240 7.85 -9.60 -36.76
N MET A 241 6.79 -10.09 -36.13
CA MET A 241 5.53 -10.35 -36.81
C MET A 241 4.83 -9.03 -37.12
N THR A 242 4.32 -8.90 -38.33
CA THR A 242 3.43 -7.81 -38.73
C THR A 242 2.11 -7.88 -37.95
N ARG A 243 1.33 -6.78 -37.93
CA ARG A 243 0.00 -6.78 -37.29
C ARG A 243 -0.90 -7.88 -37.82
N ASN A 244 -0.88 -8.14 -39.14
CA ASN A 244 -1.69 -9.19 -39.75
C ASN A 244 -1.22 -10.59 -39.33
N GLU A 245 0.09 -10.82 -39.26
CA GLU A 245 0.66 -12.08 -38.77
C GLU A 245 0.31 -12.31 -37.29
N LEU A 246 0.42 -11.28 -36.45
CA LEU A 246 -0.01 -11.35 -35.04
C LEU A 246 -1.50 -11.65 -34.92
N ARG A 247 -2.34 -10.99 -35.73
CA ARG A 247 -3.78 -11.24 -35.76
C ARG A 247 -4.10 -12.70 -36.05
N LEU A 248 -3.41 -13.32 -37.01
CA LEU A 248 -3.55 -14.75 -37.29
C LEU A 248 -3.08 -15.61 -36.12
N ALA A 249 -1.91 -15.30 -35.54
CA ALA A 249 -1.38 -16.02 -34.38
C ALA A 249 -2.26 -15.94 -33.12
N ILE A 250 -3.10 -14.91 -33.02
CA ILE A 250 -4.07 -14.72 -31.94
C ILE A 250 -5.39 -15.40 -32.29
N ALA A 251 -5.99 -15.06 -33.44
CA ALA A 251 -7.38 -15.41 -33.74
C ALA A 251 -7.57 -16.84 -34.30
N GLU A 252 -6.66 -17.34 -35.13
CA GLU A 252 -6.82 -18.68 -35.74
C GLU A 252 -6.82 -19.82 -34.73
N PRO A 253 -5.91 -19.87 -33.73
CA PRO A 253 -5.96 -20.92 -32.71
C PRO A 253 -7.30 -20.95 -31.95
N ALA A 254 -7.87 -19.79 -31.61
CA ALA A 254 -9.18 -19.71 -30.97
C ALA A 254 -10.31 -20.18 -31.90
N ALA A 255 -10.31 -19.72 -33.15
CA ALA A 255 -11.33 -20.07 -34.12
C ALA A 255 -11.34 -21.58 -34.45
N ARG A 256 -10.16 -22.21 -34.52
CA ARG A 256 -10.04 -23.67 -34.65
C ARG A 256 -10.56 -24.43 -33.44
N ASN A 257 -10.57 -23.80 -32.27
CA ASN A 257 -11.21 -24.32 -31.06
C ASN A 257 -12.69 -23.88 -30.91
N HIS A 258 -13.27 -23.29 -31.97
CA HIS A 258 -14.65 -22.80 -32.02
C HIS A 258 -14.94 -21.64 -31.08
N VAL A 259 -13.94 -20.79 -30.82
CA VAL A 259 -14.03 -19.61 -29.95
C VAL A 259 -13.67 -18.35 -30.74
N ILE A 260 -14.38 -17.27 -30.45
CA ILE A 260 -14.12 -15.93 -31.03
C ILE A 260 -13.69 -14.95 -29.93
N PHE A 261 -13.25 -13.77 -30.31
CA PHE A 261 -12.91 -12.65 -29.43
C PHE A 261 -14.01 -11.60 -29.49
N GLU A 262 -14.30 -10.96 -28.37
CA GLU A 262 -15.29 -9.90 -28.28
C GLU A 262 -14.79 -8.60 -28.93
N GLY A 263 -15.58 -8.07 -29.87
CA GLY A 263 -15.38 -6.74 -30.44
C GLY A 263 -13.96 -6.53 -30.97
N ASN A 264 -13.29 -5.47 -30.50
CA ASN A 264 -11.96 -5.07 -30.95
C ASN A 264 -10.81 -5.63 -30.08
N LEU A 265 -11.07 -6.67 -29.27
CA LEU A 265 -10.10 -7.20 -28.31
C LEU A 265 -8.79 -7.67 -28.97
N VAL A 266 -8.85 -8.25 -30.17
CA VAL A 266 -7.63 -8.68 -30.89
C VAL A 266 -6.71 -7.49 -31.20
N GLU A 267 -7.26 -6.35 -31.62
CA GLU A 267 -6.45 -5.15 -31.87
C GLU A 267 -5.86 -4.57 -30.58
N ILE A 268 -6.62 -4.58 -29.49
CA ILE A 268 -6.15 -4.12 -28.18
C ILE A 268 -4.96 -4.98 -27.74
N ILE A 269 -5.06 -6.32 -27.87
CA ILE A 269 -3.95 -7.23 -27.55
C ILE A 269 -2.73 -6.95 -28.43
N ILE A 270 -2.94 -6.68 -29.73
CA ILE A 270 -1.85 -6.36 -30.66
C ILE A 270 -1.19 -5.03 -30.27
N ASP A 271 -1.97 -4.01 -29.93
CA ASP A 271 -1.47 -2.70 -29.51
C ASP A 271 -0.69 -2.77 -28.20
N ASP A 272 -1.20 -3.53 -27.22
CA ASP A 272 -0.52 -3.76 -25.94
C ASP A 272 0.80 -4.54 -26.11
N PHE A 273 0.89 -5.39 -27.13
CA PHE A 273 2.06 -6.20 -27.43
C PHE A 273 3.09 -5.52 -28.35
N LEU A 274 2.65 -4.62 -29.24
CA LEU A 274 3.51 -3.98 -30.24
C LEU A 274 4.65 -3.19 -29.58
N GLY A 275 5.87 -3.42 -30.07
CA GLY A 275 7.08 -2.82 -29.51
C GLY A 275 7.73 -3.64 -28.39
N GLN A 276 7.12 -4.73 -27.94
CA GLN A 276 7.72 -5.67 -26.98
C GLN A 276 8.53 -6.76 -27.71
N ALA A 277 9.63 -6.38 -28.36
CA ALA A 277 10.46 -7.31 -29.14
C ALA A 277 10.89 -8.56 -28.33
N GLY A 278 10.81 -9.74 -28.94
CA GLY A 278 11.23 -11.01 -28.31
C GLY A 278 10.27 -11.62 -27.28
N SER A 279 9.03 -11.14 -27.19
CA SER A 279 8.07 -11.57 -26.16
C SER A 279 6.93 -12.46 -26.67
N LEU A 280 7.07 -13.16 -27.81
CA LEU A 280 5.99 -14.06 -28.29
C LEU A 280 5.52 -15.11 -27.26
N PRO A 281 6.39 -15.68 -26.41
CA PRO A 281 5.94 -16.52 -25.30
C PRO A 281 5.04 -15.77 -24.30
N LEU A 282 5.27 -14.48 -24.07
CA LEU A 282 4.41 -13.64 -23.23
C LEU A 282 3.04 -13.43 -23.89
N LEU A 283 2.98 -13.23 -25.21
CA LEU A 283 1.70 -13.17 -25.94
C LEU A 283 0.92 -14.48 -25.75
N GLN A 284 1.57 -15.61 -26.00
CA GLN A 284 0.95 -16.93 -25.81
C GLN A 284 0.52 -17.18 -24.37
N TYR A 285 1.31 -16.76 -23.39
CA TYR A 285 0.96 -16.83 -21.97
C TYR A 285 -0.22 -15.93 -21.60
N THR A 286 -0.26 -14.71 -22.13
CA THR A 286 -1.38 -13.77 -21.91
C THR A 286 -2.67 -14.35 -22.45
N LEU A 287 -2.64 -14.91 -23.67
CA LEU A 287 -3.80 -15.52 -24.30
C LEU A 287 -4.24 -16.81 -23.57
N ASP A 288 -3.30 -17.63 -23.11
CA ASP A 288 -3.60 -18.82 -22.30
C ASP A 288 -4.25 -18.44 -20.96
N LEU A 289 -3.75 -17.41 -20.29
CA LEU A 289 -4.37 -16.89 -19.07
C LEU A 289 -5.76 -16.31 -19.32
N LEU A 290 -5.97 -15.59 -20.42
CA LEU A 290 -7.28 -15.04 -20.79
C LEU A 290 -8.27 -16.19 -20.99
N TRP A 291 -7.88 -17.20 -21.77
CA TRP A 291 -8.66 -18.40 -21.99
C TRP A 291 -9.04 -19.11 -20.68
N GLN A 292 -8.06 -19.30 -19.78
CA GLN A 292 -8.30 -19.92 -18.48
C GLN A 292 -9.27 -19.09 -17.64
N ARG A 293 -9.12 -17.77 -17.63
CA ARG A 293 -9.93 -16.86 -16.83
C ARG A 293 -11.38 -16.82 -17.32
N ASP A 294 -11.62 -16.67 -18.61
CA ASP A 294 -12.98 -16.73 -19.16
C ASP A 294 -13.62 -18.10 -18.91
N LYS A 295 -12.86 -19.19 -19.13
CA LYS A 295 -13.34 -20.54 -18.81
C LYS A 295 -13.69 -20.74 -17.33
N GLU A 296 -12.96 -20.13 -16.41
CA GLU A 296 -13.28 -20.16 -14.98
C GLU A 296 -14.53 -19.38 -14.62
N LEU A 297 -14.81 -18.27 -15.32
CA LEU A 297 -15.93 -17.37 -15.03
C LEU A 297 -17.27 -17.92 -15.53
N ASP A 298 -17.34 -18.38 -16.77
CA ASP A 298 -18.61 -18.78 -17.41
C ASP A 298 -18.53 -20.11 -18.17
N GLY A 299 -17.41 -20.84 -18.08
CA GLY A 299 -17.20 -22.09 -18.79
C GLY A 299 -16.94 -21.94 -20.29
N LEU A 300 -16.75 -20.72 -20.80
CA LEU A 300 -16.80 -20.38 -22.23
C LEU A 300 -18.13 -20.79 -22.88
N THR A 301 -19.24 -20.62 -22.17
CA THR A 301 -20.59 -21.03 -22.64
C THR A 301 -21.01 -20.32 -23.93
N ASP A 302 -20.65 -19.04 -24.09
CA ASP A 302 -20.90 -18.27 -25.30
C ASP A 302 -19.78 -18.40 -26.36
N GLN A 303 -18.72 -19.16 -26.04
CA GLN A 303 -17.53 -19.36 -26.89
C GLN A 303 -16.89 -18.03 -27.34
N VAL A 304 -16.82 -17.07 -26.41
CA VAL A 304 -16.24 -15.75 -26.61
C VAL A 304 -15.16 -15.49 -25.55
N LEU A 305 -14.00 -14.99 -25.96
CA LEU A 305 -13.02 -14.38 -25.06
C LEU A 305 -13.35 -12.90 -24.88
N ASN A 306 -13.56 -12.49 -23.63
CA ASN A 306 -14.24 -11.23 -23.33
C ASN A 306 -13.25 -10.08 -23.12
N LEU A 307 -13.62 -8.90 -23.65
CA LEU A 307 -12.85 -7.67 -23.46
C LEU A 307 -12.87 -7.23 -22.00
N SER A 308 -14.00 -7.42 -21.32
CA SER A 308 -14.13 -7.13 -19.89
C SER A 308 -13.16 -7.94 -19.03
N THR A 309 -12.95 -9.22 -19.38
CA THR A 309 -12.00 -10.10 -18.67
C THR A 309 -10.57 -9.66 -18.92
N TYR A 310 -10.24 -9.26 -20.15
CA TYR A 310 -8.92 -8.76 -20.50
C TYR A 310 -8.57 -7.43 -19.81
N GLN A 311 -9.55 -6.54 -19.65
CA GLN A 311 -9.38 -5.23 -19.01
C GLN A 311 -9.63 -5.25 -17.50
N ASP A 312 -10.02 -6.39 -16.93
CA ASP A 312 -10.18 -6.57 -15.49
C ASP A 312 -8.88 -6.16 -14.77
N LYS A 313 -9.01 -5.43 -13.66
CA LYS A 313 -7.87 -5.03 -12.82
C LYS A 313 -7.06 -6.22 -12.33
N ASP A 314 -7.71 -7.35 -12.10
CA ASP A 314 -7.03 -8.58 -11.67
C ASP A 314 -6.28 -9.30 -12.82
N PHE A 315 -6.65 -9.03 -14.07
CA PHE A 315 -5.98 -9.59 -15.25
C PHE A 315 -4.94 -8.63 -15.81
N GLY A 316 -5.31 -7.38 -16.08
CA GLY A 316 -4.42 -6.26 -16.43
C GLY A 316 -3.79 -6.33 -17.82
N GLY A 317 -4.43 -6.97 -18.80
CA GLY A 317 -3.89 -7.16 -20.14
C GLY A 317 -2.51 -7.83 -20.19
N VAL A 318 -1.67 -7.44 -21.16
CA VAL A 318 -0.27 -7.92 -21.25
C VAL A 318 0.54 -7.55 -20.00
N GLY A 319 0.35 -6.34 -19.47
CA GLY A 319 1.08 -5.84 -18.30
C GLY A 319 0.81 -6.67 -17.04
N GLY A 320 -0.44 -7.06 -16.81
CA GLY A 320 -0.84 -7.87 -15.67
C GLY A 320 -0.47 -9.36 -15.84
N ALA A 321 -0.51 -9.91 -17.06
CA ALA A 321 0.06 -11.24 -17.33
C ALA A 321 1.57 -11.27 -17.03
N LEU A 322 2.31 -10.24 -17.44
CA LEU A 322 3.73 -10.08 -17.17
C LEU A 322 4.01 -9.94 -15.67
N GLN A 323 3.21 -9.15 -14.96
CA GLN A 323 3.27 -9.02 -13.49
C GLN A 323 3.02 -10.35 -12.77
N LYS A 324 2.00 -11.13 -13.19
CA LYS A 324 1.73 -12.46 -12.62
C LYS A 324 2.95 -13.37 -12.76
N GLN A 325 3.56 -13.39 -13.94
CA GLN A 325 4.76 -14.17 -14.18
C GLN A 325 5.95 -13.69 -13.34
N ALA A 326 6.19 -12.38 -13.28
CA ALA A 326 7.24 -11.79 -12.45
C ALA A 326 7.06 -12.13 -10.97
N ASN A 327 5.82 -12.09 -10.47
CA ASN A 327 5.49 -12.48 -9.11
C ASN A 327 5.74 -13.97 -8.84
N ILE A 328 5.43 -14.88 -9.77
CA ILE A 328 5.72 -16.31 -9.62
C ILE A 328 7.23 -16.53 -9.52
N ILE A 329 8.02 -15.86 -10.36
CA ILE A 329 9.48 -15.98 -10.36
C ILE A 329 10.05 -15.41 -9.06
N TYR A 330 9.61 -14.22 -8.67
CA TYR A 330 10.10 -13.51 -7.49
C TYR A 330 9.76 -14.25 -6.18
N LYS A 331 8.57 -14.81 -6.06
CA LYS A 331 8.14 -15.60 -4.89
C LYS A 331 8.93 -16.90 -4.70
N LYS A 332 9.56 -17.43 -5.76
CA LYS A 332 10.43 -18.62 -5.67
C LYS A 332 11.82 -18.30 -5.09
N LEU A 333 12.22 -17.03 -5.09
CA LEU A 333 13.46 -16.58 -4.45
C LEU A 333 13.29 -16.59 -2.93
N ASN A 334 14.34 -16.97 -2.20
CA ASN A 334 14.32 -16.86 -0.74
C ASN A 334 14.40 -15.38 -0.28
N PRO A 335 14.14 -15.05 1.00
CA PRO A 335 14.09 -13.66 1.45
C PRO A 335 15.37 -12.83 1.22
N ASP A 336 16.55 -13.46 1.26
CA ASP A 336 17.82 -12.78 1.01
C ASP A 336 18.03 -12.54 -0.50
N GLU A 337 17.73 -13.55 -1.32
CA GLU A 337 17.72 -13.44 -2.78
C GLU A 337 16.71 -12.39 -3.26
N GLN A 338 15.55 -12.28 -2.61
CA GLN A 338 14.55 -11.25 -2.88
C GLN A 338 15.12 -9.85 -2.63
N LYS A 339 15.78 -9.59 -1.49
CA LYS A 339 16.42 -8.30 -1.22
C LYS A 339 17.51 -7.97 -2.22
N VAL A 340 18.30 -8.96 -2.64
CA VAL A 340 19.32 -8.81 -3.67
C VAL A 340 18.68 -8.49 -5.01
N ALA A 341 17.59 -9.17 -5.40
CA ALA A 341 16.83 -8.87 -6.61
C ALA A 341 16.31 -7.43 -6.60
N GLN A 342 15.77 -6.94 -5.49
CA GLN A 342 15.33 -5.55 -5.35
C GLN A 342 16.48 -4.57 -5.60
N LYS A 343 17.65 -4.81 -5.00
CA LYS A 343 18.85 -3.99 -5.22
C LYS A 343 19.30 -3.99 -6.68
N ILE A 344 19.26 -5.16 -7.34
CA ILE A 344 19.60 -5.27 -8.77
C ILE A 344 18.64 -4.42 -9.60
N PHE A 345 17.32 -4.57 -9.45
CA PHE A 345 16.35 -3.78 -10.21
C PHE A 345 16.52 -2.27 -9.96
N LEU A 346 16.81 -1.87 -8.73
CA LEU A 346 17.06 -0.47 -8.39
C LEU A 346 18.29 0.12 -9.10
N GLU A 347 19.29 -0.69 -9.47
CA GLU A 347 20.45 -0.23 -10.24
C GLU A 347 20.22 -0.27 -11.76
N LEU A 348 19.27 -1.07 -12.22
CA LEU A 348 18.93 -1.25 -13.64
C LEU A 348 17.82 -0.32 -14.12
N VAL A 349 17.38 0.63 -13.30
CA VAL A 349 16.29 1.56 -13.63
C VAL A 349 16.73 2.99 -13.37
N ASP A 350 16.43 3.86 -14.32
CA ASP A 350 16.60 5.31 -14.19
C ASP A 350 15.25 6.03 -14.32
N ILE A 351 15.21 7.30 -13.93
CA ILE A 351 14.03 8.16 -14.08
C ILE A 351 14.38 9.30 -15.04
N VAL A 352 13.81 9.23 -16.25
CA VAL A 352 13.96 10.24 -17.31
C VAL A 352 12.58 10.83 -17.59
N ASP A 353 12.44 12.15 -17.52
CA ASP A 353 11.17 12.87 -17.76
C ASP A 353 9.97 12.30 -16.97
N GLU A 354 10.18 12.03 -15.68
CA GLU A 354 9.17 11.45 -14.76
C GLU A 354 8.68 10.04 -15.15
N LYS A 355 9.38 9.37 -16.06
CA LYS A 355 9.12 7.98 -16.44
C LYS A 355 10.29 7.09 -16.06
N ARG A 356 9.96 5.90 -15.54
CA ARG A 356 10.93 4.84 -15.28
C ARG A 356 11.35 4.23 -16.61
N VAL A 357 12.65 4.12 -16.81
CA VAL A 357 13.25 3.54 -18.02
C VAL A 357 14.33 2.55 -17.63
N SER A 358 14.51 1.49 -18.42
CA SER A 358 15.57 0.52 -18.23
C SER A 358 16.94 1.14 -18.51
N LYS A 359 17.88 0.96 -17.57
CA LYS A 359 19.26 1.44 -17.67
C LYS A 359 20.21 0.25 -17.86
N PRO A 360 20.96 0.21 -18.97
CA PRO A 360 22.02 -0.77 -19.15
C PRO A 360 23.13 -0.63 -18.11
N VAL A 361 23.51 -1.73 -17.44
CA VAL A 361 24.63 -1.77 -16.49
C VAL A 361 25.58 -2.91 -16.86
N GLN A 362 26.88 -2.70 -16.71
CA GLN A 362 27.89 -3.73 -17.00
C GLN A 362 27.64 -4.98 -16.16
N LEU A 363 27.60 -6.16 -16.80
CA LEU A 363 27.29 -7.43 -16.13
C LEU A 363 28.28 -7.73 -14.99
N LYS A 364 29.56 -7.35 -15.17
CA LYS A 364 30.63 -7.52 -14.16
C LYS A 364 30.30 -6.86 -12.81
N THR A 365 29.45 -5.83 -12.79
CA THR A 365 29.01 -5.15 -11.55
C THR A 365 28.27 -6.11 -10.62
N PHE A 366 27.69 -7.18 -11.17
CA PHE A 366 26.94 -8.18 -10.43
C PHE A 366 27.65 -9.54 -10.33
N GLN A 367 28.85 -9.67 -10.90
CA GLN A 367 29.65 -10.91 -10.86
C GLN A 367 30.64 -10.84 -9.68
N ASP A 368 30.11 -11.07 -8.49
CA ASP A 368 30.88 -11.08 -7.23
C ASP A 368 31.22 -12.49 -6.73
N GLY A 369 30.83 -13.55 -7.47
CA GLY A 369 30.96 -14.94 -7.04
C GLY A 369 30.03 -15.32 -5.87
N GLY A 370 29.09 -14.44 -5.51
CA GLY A 370 28.20 -14.58 -4.36
C GLY A 370 26.73 -14.75 -4.73
N VAL A 371 25.86 -14.33 -3.81
CA VAL A 371 24.40 -14.42 -3.98
C VAL A 371 23.91 -13.49 -5.09
N GLN A 372 24.61 -12.37 -5.34
CA GLN A 372 24.24 -11.39 -6.37
C GLN A 372 24.38 -11.97 -7.77
N GLU A 373 25.50 -12.63 -8.07
CA GLU A 373 25.69 -13.30 -9.36
C GLU A 373 24.66 -14.41 -9.59
N LYS A 374 24.38 -15.22 -8.56
CA LYS A 374 23.35 -16.26 -8.62
C LYS A 374 21.97 -15.69 -8.95
N VAL A 375 21.55 -14.62 -8.27
CA VAL A 375 20.25 -13.98 -8.48
C VAL A 375 20.15 -13.37 -9.87
N VAL A 376 21.18 -12.66 -10.34
CA VAL A 376 21.20 -12.12 -11.71
C VAL A 376 21.02 -13.23 -12.75
N ASN A 377 21.71 -14.36 -12.59
CA ASN A 377 21.58 -15.48 -13.51
C ASN A 377 20.16 -16.07 -13.49
N ILE A 378 19.54 -16.23 -12.31
CA ILE A 378 18.13 -16.66 -12.20
C ILE A 378 17.20 -15.68 -12.91
N LEU A 379 17.35 -14.37 -12.68
CA LEU A 379 16.48 -13.36 -13.28
C LEU A 379 16.64 -13.28 -14.81
N ILE A 380 17.86 -13.52 -15.33
CA ILE A 380 18.13 -13.62 -16.78
C ILE A 380 17.50 -14.89 -17.36
N GLU A 381 17.70 -16.04 -16.70
CA GLU A 381 17.14 -17.33 -17.13
C GLU A 381 15.60 -17.26 -17.17
N LYS A 382 15.00 -16.62 -16.17
CA LYS A 382 13.54 -16.42 -16.08
C LYS A 382 13.04 -15.19 -16.84
N ARG A 383 13.90 -14.50 -17.61
CA ARG A 383 13.59 -13.37 -18.50
C ARG A 383 12.95 -12.16 -17.83
N LEU A 384 13.29 -11.91 -16.57
CA LEU A 384 13.04 -10.60 -15.97
C LEU A 384 14.15 -9.61 -16.32
N LEU A 385 15.35 -10.13 -16.65
CA LEU A 385 16.49 -9.38 -17.15
C LEU A 385 16.97 -9.94 -18.49
N VAL A 386 17.63 -9.11 -19.30
CA VAL A 386 18.23 -9.49 -20.59
C VAL A 386 19.70 -9.09 -20.59
N ARG A 387 20.55 -9.96 -21.15
CA ARG A 387 21.94 -9.64 -21.48
C ARG A 387 22.00 -8.95 -22.83
N GLY A 388 22.81 -7.90 -22.93
CA GLY A 388 23.13 -7.24 -24.19
C GLY A 388 24.63 -6.95 -24.27
N THR A 389 25.02 -6.22 -25.30
CA THR A 389 26.37 -5.68 -25.45
C THR A 389 26.27 -4.16 -25.59
N ASP A 390 27.15 -3.45 -24.89
CA ASP A 390 27.27 -2.00 -25.04
C ASP A 390 27.70 -1.67 -26.48
N GLU A 391 26.96 -0.80 -27.17
CA GLU A 391 27.22 -0.41 -28.57
C GLU A 391 28.59 0.24 -28.74
N SER A 392 29.13 0.87 -27.68
CA SER A 392 30.38 1.63 -27.75
C SER A 392 31.63 0.78 -27.55
N ASP A 393 31.61 -0.16 -26.60
CA ASP A 393 32.81 -0.89 -26.16
C ASP A 393 32.62 -2.43 -26.15
N LYS A 394 31.51 -2.92 -26.72
CA LYS A 394 31.15 -4.35 -26.85
C LYS A 394 31.16 -5.15 -25.54
N ARG A 395 31.15 -4.47 -24.39
CA ARG A 395 31.16 -5.13 -23.08
C ARG A 395 29.78 -5.72 -22.75
N PRO A 396 29.71 -6.87 -22.05
CA PRO A 396 28.45 -7.47 -21.66
C PRO A 396 27.73 -6.57 -20.65
N ILE A 397 26.47 -6.26 -20.94
CA ILE A 397 25.57 -5.47 -20.11
C ILE A 397 24.36 -6.32 -19.71
N VAL A 398 23.67 -5.91 -18.65
CA VAL A 398 22.39 -6.43 -18.22
C VAL A 398 21.41 -5.27 -18.07
N GLN A 399 20.16 -5.51 -18.44
CA GLN A 399 19.07 -4.53 -18.38
C GLN A 399 17.73 -5.24 -18.09
N VAL A 400 16.69 -4.50 -17.74
CA VAL A 400 15.33 -5.05 -17.55
C VAL A 400 14.78 -5.54 -18.88
N ALA A 401 14.17 -6.72 -18.88
CA ALA A 401 13.75 -7.42 -20.09
C ALA A 401 12.61 -6.71 -20.84
N HIS A 402 11.68 -6.09 -20.09
CA HIS A 402 10.49 -5.46 -20.63
C HIS A 402 10.23 -4.15 -19.88
N GLU A 403 10.09 -3.04 -20.60
CA GLU A 403 9.74 -1.73 -20.03
C GLU A 403 8.39 -1.78 -19.28
N GLU A 404 7.47 -2.64 -19.71
CA GLU A 404 6.17 -2.80 -19.06
C GLU A 404 6.29 -3.35 -17.63
N LEU A 405 7.35 -4.13 -17.30
CA LEU A 405 7.62 -4.55 -15.92
C LEU A 405 7.83 -3.35 -14.98
N LEU A 406 8.39 -2.25 -15.48
CA LEU A 406 8.65 -1.06 -14.67
C LEU A 406 7.37 -0.29 -14.32
N ARG A 407 6.31 -0.51 -15.11
CA ARG A 407 5.01 0.15 -15.01
C ARG A 407 3.99 -0.70 -14.27
N SER A 408 3.90 -1.99 -14.60
CA SER A 408 2.84 -2.88 -14.11
C SER A 408 3.22 -3.66 -12.86
N TRP A 409 4.51 -3.83 -12.54
CA TRP A 409 4.89 -4.71 -11.44
C TRP A 409 4.84 -4.00 -10.07
N ASP A 410 3.80 -4.27 -9.29
CA ASP A 410 3.56 -3.68 -7.96
C ASP A 410 4.77 -3.71 -7.00
N ILE A 411 5.57 -4.79 -7.02
CA ILE A 411 6.75 -4.92 -6.16
C ILE A 411 7.78 -3.86 -6.53
N LEU A 412 8.06 -3.70 -7.82
CA LEU A 412 8.95 -2.64 -8.30
C LEU A 412 8.32 -1.27 -8.05
N ASP A 413 7.02 -1.11 -8.28
CA ASP A 413 6.36 0.17 -8.04
C ASP A 413 6.47 0.63 -6.59
N ALA A 414 6.26 -0.28 -5.62
CA ALA A 414 6.47 0.01 -4.21
C ALA A 414 7.93 0.39 -3.88
N LEU A 415 8.90 -0.36 -4.43
CA LEU A 415 10.33 -0.09 -4.22
C LEU A 415 10.77 1.24 -4.80
N PHE A 416 10.27 1.59 -5.98
CA PHE A 416 10.59 2.85 -6.63
C PHE A 416 9.85 4.02 -6.00
N LYS A 417 8.60 3.88 -5.54
CA LYS A 417 7.92 4.92 -4.75
C LYS A 417 8.72 5.31 -3.50
N GLU A 418 9.28 4.33 -2.79
CA GLU A 418 10.12 4.59 -1.61
C GLU A 418 11.40 5.38 -1.97
N LYS A 419 12.05 5.06 -3.10
CA LYS A 419 13.26 5.77 -3.56
C LYS A 419 12.98 7.10 -4.26
N GLU A 420 11.88 7.21 -4.99
CA GLU A 420 11.47 8.42 -5.71
C GLU A 420 11.17 9.55 -4.74
N ASP A 421 10.49 9.25 -3.63
CA ASP A 421 10.29 10.18 -2.52
C ASP A 421 11.61 10.73 -1.97
N ILE A 422 12.62 9.87 -1.85
CA ILE A 422 13.96 10.25 -1.37
C ILE A 422 14.69 11.12 -2.41
N LEU A 423 14.59 10.78 -3.70
CA LEU A 423 15.20 11.55 -4.80
C LEU A 423 14.54 12.93 -4.96
N LEU A 424 13.21 13.02 -4.87
CA LEU A 424 12.46 14.27 -4.90
C LEU A 424 12.79 15.14 -3.68
N LEU A 425 12.85 14.54 -2.48
CA LEU A 425 13.27 15.22 -1.26
C LEU A 425 14.69 15.78 -1.40
N ARG A 426 15.63 15.00 -1.98
CA ARG A 426 17.00 15.46 -2.26
C ARG A 426 17.02 16.65 -3.21
N ARG A 427 16.31 16.59 -4.34
CA ARG A 427 16.26 17.70 -5.32
C ARG A 427 15.77 18.98 -4.64
N ARG A 428 14.69 18.88 -3.86
CA ARG A 428 14.17 20.02 -3.08
C ARG A 428 15.18 20.54 -2.07
N LEU A 429 15.87 19.67 -1.32
CA LEU A 429 16.89 20.09 -0.36
C LEU A 429 18.06 20.85 -1.00
N VAL A 430 18.49 20.44 -2.19
CA VAL A 430 19.53 21.16 -2.95
C VAL A 430 19.03 22.53 -3.37
N THR A 431 17.77 22.64 -3.82
CA THR A 431 17.16 23.93 -4.16
C THR A 431 17.02 24.84 -2.94
N ASP A 432 16.45 24.32 -1.84
CA ASP A 432 16.29 25.04 -0.56
C ASP A 432 17.64 25.53 -0.03
N ALA A 433 18.70 24.71 -0.13
CA ALA A 433 20.04 25.07 0.31
C ALA A 433 20.67 26.21 -0.52
N LYS A 434 20.42 26.24 -1.84
CA LYS A 434 20.87 27.33 -2.72
C LYS A 434 20.15 28.64 -2.38
N GLU A 435 18.84 28.59 -2.21
CA GLU A 435 18.05 29.76 -1.83
C GLU A 435 18.49 30.29 -0.46
N TRP A 436 18.72 29.41 0.51
CA TRP A 436 19.27 29.77 1.82
C TRP A 436 20.64 30.45 1.73
N ASP A 437 21.54 29.96 0.88
CA ASP A 437 22.87 30.55 0.68
C ASP A 437 22.81 31.94 0.06
N GLU A 438 21.95 32.14 -0.94
CA GLU A 438 21.70 33.44 -1.55
C GLU A 438 21.12 34.43 -0.54
N LEU A 439 20.10 34.01 0.23
CA LEU A 439 19.51 34.83 1.27
C LEU A 439 20.51 35.18 2.37
N ARG A 440 21.36 34.23 2.79
CA ARG A 440 22.39 34.45 3.81
C ARG A 440 23.40 35.51 3.40
N LYS A 441 23.74 35.60 2.11
CA LYS A 441 24.65 36.62 1.56
C LYS A 441 24.02 38.01 1.54
N GLN A 442 22.71 38.11 1.41
CA GLN A 442 21.98 39.38 1.34
C GLN A 442 21.53 39.88 2.70
N ASP A 443 20.92 39.02 3.51
CA ASP A 443 20.32 39.34 4.80
C ASP A 443 20.36 38.10 5.72
N PRO A 444 21.27 38.08 6.71
CA PRO A 444 21.41 36.96 7.65
C PRO A 444 20.12 36.64 8.43
N LEU A 445 19.22 37.60 8.65
CA LEU A 445 17.97 37.38 9.38
C LEU A 445 16.92 36.69 8.50
N LYS A 446 16.85 37.03 7.21
CA LYS A 446 15.94 36.34 6.27
C LYS A 446 16.37 34.90 6.00
N ALA A 447 17.66 34.63 6.02
CA ALA A 447 18.19 33.27 5.87
C ALA A 447 17.72 32.31 6.97
N ILE A 448 17.38 32.82 8.17
CA ILE A 448 16.84 31.98 9.26
C ILE A 448 15.45 31.43 8.88
N ASN A 449 14.62 32.22 8.20
CA ASN A 449 13.28 31.80 7.78
C ASN A 449 13.31 30.76 6.64
N ALA A 450 14.43 30.67 5.92
CA ALA A 450 14.67 29.68 4.88
C ALA A 450 15.18 28.34 5.43
N LEU A 451 15.54 28.26 6.73
CA LEU A 451 15.92 26.99 7.36
C LEU A 451 14.73 26.03 7.45
N ILE A 452 15.01 24.74 7.65
CA ILE A 452 13.97 23.73 7.79
C ILE A 452 13.31 23.86 9.18
N LEU A 453 12.22 24.64 9.25
CA LEU A 453 11.48 24.89 10.49
C LEU A 453 10.45 23.81 10.83
N ASN A 454 10.09 22.96 9.86
CA ASN A 454 9.14 21.86 10.08
C ASN A 454 9.86 20.68 10.78
N VAL A 455 9.53 20.48 12.06
CA VAL A 455 10.17 19.47 12.92
C VAL A 455 10.02 18.04 12.37
N PRO A 456 8.81 17.54 12.02
CA PRO A 456 8.67 16.23 11.37
C PRO A 456 9.54 16.05 10.11
N LYS A 457 9.58 17.07 9.24
CA LYS A 457 10.41 17.05 8.02
C LYS A 457 11.89 16.96 8.36
N LEU A 458 12.39 17.74 9.31
CA LEU A 458 13.79 17.70 9.72
C LEU A 458 14.16 16.36 10.37
N THR A 459 13.28 15.78 11.20
CA THR A 459 13.49 14.44 11.79
C THR A 459 13.57 13.35 10.72
N LYS A 460 12.71 13.38 9.70
CA LYS A 460 12.77 12.45 8.56
C LYS A 460 14.13 12.57 7.84
N ILE A 461 14.60 13.79 7.58
CA ILE A 461 15.90 14.03 6.92
C ILE A 461 17.06 13.50 7.78
N ILE A 462 17.04 13.73 9.09
CA ILE A 462 18.08 13.24 10.01
C ILE A 462 18.15 11.72 10.00
N ASN A 463 17.00 11.03 10.03
CA ASN A 463 16.95 9.57 10.01
C ASN A 463 17.48 9.01 8.68
N LEU A 464 17.01 9.56 7.56
CA LEU A 464 17.49 9.17 6.22
C LEU A 464 19.00 9.41 6.03
N ALA A 465 19.54 10.47 6.64
CA ALA A 465 20.98 10.75 6.62
C ALA A 465 21.79 9.75 7.48
N LYS A 466 21.25 9.30 8.62
CA LYS A 466 21.89 8.27 9.47
C LYS A 466 21.90 6.89 8.81
N GLU A 467 20.82 6.56 8.09
CA GLU A 467 20.64 5.29 7.38
C GLU A 467 21.41 5.23 6.04
N GLN A 468 22.26 6.22 5.73
CA GLN A 468 22.99 6.35 4.44
C GLN A 468 22.07 6.32 3.20
N SER A 469 20.79 6.61 3.39
CA SER A 469 19.76 6.53 2.34
C SER A 469 19.66 7.82 1.50
N LEU A 470 20.42 8.86 1.86
CA LEU A 470 20.62 10.10 1.09
C LEU A 470 22.04 10.14 0.49
N PRO A 471 22.30 9.49 -0.65
CA PRO A 471 23.63 9.46 -1.26
C PRO A 471 24.01 10.82 -1.88
N ASN A 472 25.29 11.17 -1.81
CA ASN A 472 25.92 12.28 -2.56
C ASN A 472 25.26 13.66 -2.36
N LEU A 473 24.98 14.07 -1.12
CA LEU A 473 24.65 15.47 -0.82
C LEU A 473 25.88 16.36 -1.05
N ASP A 474 25.70 17.51 -1.69
CA ASP A 474 26.78 18.48 -1.83
C ASP A 474 27.11 19.16 -0.47
N ALA A 475 28.26 19.82 -0.43
CA ALA A 475 28.75 20.47 0.80
C ALA A 475 27.77 21.53 1.30
N LEU A 476 27.13 22.26 0.39
CA LEU A 476 26.19 23.33 0.71
C LEU A 476 24.92 22.79 1.37
N THR A 477 24.33 21.73 0.80
CA THR A 477 23.13 21.08 1.36
C THR A 477 23.42 20.48 2.72
N THR A 478 24.64 19.94 2.91
CA THR A 478 25.08 19.42 4.22
C THR A 478 25.20 20.55 5.26
N GLU A 479 25.73 21.71 4.86
CA GLU A 479 25.81 22.88 5.73
C GLU A 479 24.42 23.42 6.09
N PHE A 480 23.51 23.50 5.12
CA PHE A 480 22.13 23.92 5.32
C PHE A 480 21.38 23.05 6.34
N ILE A 481 21.53 21.71 6.24
CA ILE A 481 20.93 20.77 7.20
C ILE A 481 21.52 20.99 8.61
N LYS A 482 22.85 21.13 8.73
CA LYS A 482 23.51 21.39 10.02
C LYS A 482 23.06 22.71 10.64
N ALA A 483 22.93 23.76 9.83
CA ALA A 483 22.43 25.06 10.27
C ALA A 483 20.98 24.96 10.79
N SER A 484 20.12 24.22 10.08
CA SER A 484 18.73 23.95 10.48
C SER A 484 18.65 23.23 11.83
N ILE A 485 19.46 22.18 12.02
CA ILE A 485 19.54 21.43 13.28
C ILE A 485 20.01 22.34 14.43
N LYS A 486 21.05 23.12 14.19
CA LYS A 486 21.61 24.03 15.20
C LYS A 486 20.58 25.06 15.65
N TYR A 487 19.84 25.66 14.70
CA TYR A 487 18.80 26.63 15.01
C TYR A 487 17.67 26.01 15.82
N GLN A 488 17.19 24.82 15.44
CA GLN A 488 16.12 24.15 16.18
C GLN A 488 16.53 23.84 17.64
N ASN A 489 17.78 23.40 17.86
CA ASN A 489 18.30 23.18 19.22
C ASN A 489 18.36 24.48 20.04
N GLN A 490 18.70 25.61 19.41
CA GLN A 490 18.71 26.92 20.07
C GLN A 490 17.29 27.37 20.46
N VAL A 491 16.31 27.22 19.58
CA VAL A 491 14.90 27.53 19.86
C VAL A 491 14.39 26.69 21.02
N GLN A 492 14.66 25.38 21.02
CA GLN A 492 14.25 24.50 22.12
C GLN A 492 14.90 24.88 23.45
N ALA A 493 16.18 25.28 23.46
CA ALA A 493 16.86 25.73 24.66
C ALA A 493 16.25 27.03 25.22
N ILE A 494 15.95 28.00 24.35
CA ILE A 494 15.29 29.27 24.73
C ILE A 494 13.89 29.01 25.31
N GLU A 495 13.10 28.14 24.67
CA GLU A 495 11.77 27.77 25.16
C GLU A 495 11.83 27.05 26.50
N ALA A 496 12.79 26.14 26.69
CA ALA A 496 13.01 25.44 27.95
C ALA A 496 13.38 26.44 29.07
N GLU A 497 14.28 27.38 28.80
CA GLU A 497 14.65 28.42 29.75
C GLU A 497 13.47 29.33 30.09
N ARG A 498 12.67 29.73 29.09
CA ARG A 498 11.45 30.52 29.30
C ARG A 498 10.46 29.81 30.21
N LYS A 499 10.18 28.52 29.97
CA LYS A 499 9.30 27.71 30.82
C LYS A 499 9.85 27.61 32.24
N GLN A 500 11.16 27.42 32.40
CA GLN A 500 11.78 27.34 33.72
C GLN A 500 11.66 28.67 34.49
N ARG A 501 11.83 29.81 33.80
CA ARG A 501 11.62 31.15 34.40
C ARG A 501 10.17 31.38 34.80
N GLU A 502 9.21 30.96 33.98
CA GLU A 502 7.78 31.08 34.30
C GLU A 502 7.42 30.27 35.56
N VAL A 503 7.87 29.01 35.64
CA VAL A 503 7.71 28.17 36.84
C VAL A 503 8.34 28.84 38.07
N SER A 504 9.56 29.36 37.96
CA SER A 504 10.22 30.00 39.11
C SER A 504 9.50 31.26 39.58
N THR A 505 8.94 32.06 38.67
CA THR A 505 8.13 33.23 39.04
C THR A 505 6.84 32.85 39.75
N GLU A 506 6.12 31.83 39.28
CA GLU A 506 4.90 31.34 39.94
C GLU A 506 5.21 30.80 41.35
N LEU A 507 6.30 30.04 41.52
CA LEU A 507 6.70 29.54 42.84
C LEU A 507 7.10 30.66 43.80
N SER A 508 7.76 31.72 43.30
CA SER A 508 8.07 32.91 44.10
C SER A 508 6.81 33.66 44.55
N LEU A 509 5.81 33.75 43.67
CA LEU A 509 4.49 34.29 44.01
C LEU A 509 3.82 33.46 45.11
N ALA A 510 3.84 32.12 45.00
CA ALA A 510 3.27 31.22 46.01
C ALA A 510 3.88 31.45 47.39
N ASN A 511 5.22 31.57 47.48
CA ASN A 511 5.91 31.88 48.74
C ASN A 511 5.47 33.23 49.32
N SER A 512 5.35 34.25 48.47
CA SER A 512 4.91 35.59 48.88
C SER A 512 3.49 35.58 49.43
N LEU A 513 2.57 34.87 48.77
CA LEU A 513 1.18 34.68 49.22
C LEU A 513 1.12 33.90 50.55
N GLY A 514 1.92 32.86 50.73
CA GLY A 514 2.02 32.13 52.00
C GLY A 514 2.46 33.01 53.16
N ARG A 515 3.47 33.87 52.95
CA ARG A 515 3.90 34.85 53.96
C ARG A 515 2.81 35.87 54.28
N TYR A 516 2.12 36.36 53.26
CA TYR A 516 1.06 37.34 53.43
C TYR A 516 -0.12 36.77 54.20
N SER A 517 -0.52 35.53 53.90
CA SER A 517 -1.53 34.78 54.66
C SER A 517 -1.19 34.69 56.15
N LEU A 518 0.05 34.32 56.49
CA LEU A 518 0.49 34.26 57.90
C LEU A 518 0.36 35.63 58.59
N SER A 519 0.71 36.72 57.90
CA SER A 519 0.59 38.08 58.42
C SER A 519 -0.86 38.52 58.63
N LEU A 520 -1.77 38.16 57.70
CA LEU A 520 -3.20 38.45 57.83
C LEU A 520 -3.80 37.69 59.01
N PHE A 521 -3.38 36.44 59.20
CA PHE A 521 -3.81 35.65 60.33
C PHE A 521 -3.39 36.29 61.67
N ASP A 522 -2.15 36.77 61.77
CA ASP A 522 -1.63 37.43 62.97
C ASP A 522 -2.32 38.78 63.27
N THR A 523 -3.04 39.35 62.31
CA THR A 523 -3.80 40.61 62.46
C THR A 523 -5.31 40.40 62.54
N HIS A 524 -5.78 39.18 62.85
CA HIS A 524 -7.19 38.80 63.00
C HIS A 524 -8.06 38.89 61.72
N HIS A 525 -7.45 38.87 60.53
CA HIS A 525 -8.15 38.79 59.23
C HIS A 525 -8.20 37.33 58.74
N GLU A 526 -8.80 36.44 59.52
CA GLU A 526 -8.68 34.98 59.35
C GLU A 526 -9.24 34.45 58.03
N LEU A 527 -10.35 35.02 57.54
CA LEU A 527 -10.95 34.62 56.26
C LEU A 527 -10.06 34.99 55.08
N GLU A 528 -9.46 36.19 55.10
CA GLU A 528 -8.53 36.65 54.06
C GLU A 528 -7.25 35.81 54.11
N ALA A 529 -6.75 35.51 55.31
CA ALA A 529 -5.62 34.61 55.50
C ALA A 529 -5.87 33.22 54.89
N PHE A 530 -7.08 32.66 55.04
CA PHE A 530 -7.46 31.38 54.45
C PHE A 530 -7.42 31.41 52.93
N VAL A 531 -8.01 32.44 52.33
CA VAL A 531 -8.06 32.62 50.87
C VAL A 531 -6.64 32.71 50.29
N GLU A 532 -5.76 33.49 50.92
CA GLU A 532 -4.38 33.65 50.45
C GLU A 532 -3.54 32.37 50.63
N ALA A 533 -3.74 31.62 51.71
CA ALA A 533 -3.09 30.31 51.91
C ALA A 533 -3.49 29.30 50.82
N ILE A 534 -4.78 29.24 50.47
CA ILE A 534 -5.28 28.35 49.41
C ILE A 534 -4.75 28.75 48.05
N LYS A 535 -4.70 30.05 47.73
CA LYS A 535 -4.11 30.54 46.47
C LYS A 535 -2.64 30.09 46.35
N ALA A 536 -1.86 30.27 47.42
CA ALA A 536 -0.48 29.80 47.47
C ALA A 536 -0.36 28.28 47.30
N GLY A 537 -1.20 27.49 48.00
CA GLY A 537 -1.23 26.04 47.91
C GLY A 537 -1.57 25.51 46.51
N LYS A 538 -2.53 26.15 45.81
CA LYS A 538 -2.89 25.77 44.43
C LYS A 538 -1.73 25.96 43.45
N ILE A 539 -0.95 27.03 43.60
CA ILE A 539 0.23 27.27 42.75
C ILE A 539 1.29 26.18 42.98
N LEU A 540 1.55 25.82 44.24
CA LEU A 540 2.47 24.72 44.56
C LEU A 540 1.98 23.38 44.01
N GLN A 541 0.68 23.10 44.14
CA GLN A 541 0.05 21.88 43.62
C GLN A 541 0.20 21.78 42.09
N LYS A 542 -0.04 22.88 41.36
CA LYS A 542 0.12 22.96 39.89
C LYS A 542 1.52 22.53 39.44
N HIS A 543 2.55 22.93 40.18
CA HIS A 543 3.96 22.62 39.86
C HIS A 543 4.54 21.42 40.61
N LYS A 544 3.72 20.72 41.41
CA LYS A 544 4.16 19.61 42.30
C LYS A 544 5.34 20.02 43.19
N ALA A 545 5.35 21.27 43.64
CA ALA A 545 6.39 21.85 44.48
C ALA A 545 5.95 21.90 45.95
N THR A 546 6.90 22.09 46.85
CA THR A 546 6.66 22.29 48.28
C THR A 546 7.36 23.55 48.77
N ASP A 547 6.69 24.29 49.65
CA ASP A 547 7.27 25.44 50.34
C ASP A 547 6.79 25.42 51.80
N GLY A 548 7.72 25.43 52.74
CA GLY A 548 7.42 25.32 54.17
C GLY A 548 6.51 26.44 54.67
N LYS A 549 6.67 27.68 54.17
CA LYS A 549 5.87 28.81 54.64
C LYS A 549 4.42 28.73 54.18
N VAL A 550 4.19 28.22 52.98
CA VAL A 550 2.84 28.00 52.46
C VAL A 550 2.14 26.86 53.21
N ILE A 551 2.87 25.79 53.52
CA ILE A 551 2.35 24.66 54.30
C ILE A 551 2.01 25.12 55.73
N ASP A 552 2.89 25.89 56.36
CA ASP A 552 2.66 26.47 57.68
C ASP A 552 1.43 27.39 57.69
N ALA A 553 1.26 28.22 56.65
CA ALA A 553 0.08 29.07 56.48
C ALA A 553 -1.21 28.24 56.40
N LEU A 554 -1.24 27.21 55.54
CA LEU A 554 -2.40 26.33 55.40
C LEU A 554 -2.76 25.63 56.71
N HIS A 555 -1.78 25.06 57.41
CA HIS A 555 -2.00 24.42 58.70
C HIS A 555 -2.52 25.40 59.76
N LYS A 556 -1.93 26.61 59.84
CA LYS A 556 -2.29 27.59 60.86
C LYS A 556 -3.74 28.05 60.73
N VAL A 557 -4.22 28.26 59.50
CA VAL A 557 -5.61 28.69 59.26
C VAL A 557 -6.61 27.53 59.43
N LEU A 558 -6.27 26.31 59.01
CA LEU A 558 -7.15 25.14 59.13
C LEU A 558 -7.40 24.68 60.57
N VAL A 559 -6.41 24.82 61.46
CA VAL A 559 -6.50 24.27 62.83
C VAL A 559 -7.12 25.28 63.82
N LYS A 560 -7.08 26.58 63.54
CA LYS A 560 -7.42 27.62 64.53
C LYS A 560 -8.73 28.40 64.28
N GLY A 561 -9.42 28.25 63.15
CA GLY A 561 -10.76 28.82 62.97
C GLY A 561 -11.84 27.83 63.40
N SER A 562 -12.62 28.12 64.46
CA SER A 562 -13.58 27.17 65.06
C SER A 562 -15.03 27.70 65.22
N GLU A 563 -15.99 26.76 65.19
CA GLU A 563 -17.42 26.89 65.51
C GLU A 563 -17.69 27.68 66.81
N ARG A 564 -18.72 28.55 66.82
CA ARG A 564 -18.98 29.48 67.93
C ARG A 564 -19.94 28.94 69.01
N ASN A 565 -21.05 28.28 68.68
CA ASN A 565 -22.05 27.77 69.64
C ASN A 565 -22.81 26.54 69.11
N ARG A 566 -23.25 25.65 70.03
CA ARG A 566 -24.11 24.48 69.76
C ARG A 566 -25.29 24.46 70.73
N LEU A 567 -26.53 24.58 70.22
CA LEU A 567 -27.76 24.73 71.01
C LEU A 567 -28.53 23.39 71.09
N GLU A 568 -28.64 22.80 72.28
CA GLU A 568 -29.29 21.50 72.50
C GLU A 568 -30.52 21.65 73.42
N GLY A 569 -31.64 20.97 73.12
CA GLY A 569 -32.82 20.97 74.01
C GLY A 569 -34.18 20.68 73.38
N HIS A 570 -34.30 20.61 72.05
CA HIS A 570 -35.52 20.16 71.36
C HIS A 570 -35.38 18.72 70.84
N ASP A 571 -36.51 18.03 70.67
CA ASP A 571 -36.55 16.68 70.07
C ASP A 571 -36.52 16.75 68.52
N SER A 572 -37.40 17.57 67.92
CA SER A 572 -37.42 17.79 66.48
C SER A 572 -37.80 19.24 66.16
N ILE A 573 -36.84 19.98 65.60
CA ILE A 573 -37.01 21.41 65.28
C ILE A 573 -37.64 21.53 63.90
N ASN A 574 -38.82 22.13 63.83
CA ASN A 574 -39.56 22.33 62.58
C ASN A 574 -39.28 23.71 61.97
N SER A 575 -38.95 24.71 62.79
CA SER A 575 -38.76 26.08 62.33
C SER A 575 -37.84 26.87 63.26
N ILE A 576 -37.11 27.83 62.70
CA ILE A 576 -36.27 28.77 63.45
C ILE A 576 -36.48 30.20 62.93
N SER A 577 -36.33 31.20 63.80
CA SER A 577 -36.44 32.61 63.42
C SER A 577 -35.53 33.46 64.30
N PHE A 578 -34.70 34.32 63.71
CA PHE A 578 -33.93 35.31 64.48
C PHE A 578 -34.81 36.51 64.83
N SER A 579 -34.59 37.07 66.01
CA SER A 579 -35.09 38.40 66.34
C SER A 579 -34.46 39.45 65.40
N PRO A 580 -35.15 40.56 65.13
CA PRO A 580 -34.62 41.61 64.24
C PRO A 580 -33.28 42.22 64.68
N ASP A 581 -33.00 42.20 65.99
CA ASP A 581 -31.72 42.65 66.55
C ASP A 581 -30.61 41.59 66.53
N GLY A 582 -30.94 40.36 66.10
CA GLY A 582 -30.01 39.24 65.98
C GLY A 582 -29.52 38.65 67.30
N LYS A 583 -30.03 39.12 68.44
CA LYS A 583 -29.58 38.68 69.78
C LYS A 583 -30.28 37.44 70.27
N THR A 584 -31.48 37.17 69.75
CA THR A 584 -32.32 36.05 70.14
C THR A 584 -32.63 35.19 68.94
N LEU A 585 -32.53 33.88 69.11
CA LEU A 585 -33.04 32.90 68.15
C LEU A 585 -34.27 32.24 68.77
N ALA A 586 -35.37 32.16 68.02
CA ALA A 586 -36.52 31.33 68.36
C ALA A 586 -36.45 30.02 67.57
N SER A 587 -36.85 28.91 68.20
CA SER A 587 -37.02 27.61 67.56
C SER A 587 -38.37 27.01 67.92
N GLY A 588 -39.16 26.62 66.92
CA GLY A 588 -40.42 25.90 67.08
C GLY A 588 -40.21 24.41 66.82
N SER A 589 -40.82 23.57 67.66
CA SER A 589 -40.56 22.13 67.69
C SER A 589 -41.85 21.30 67.68
N ALA A 590 -41.71 20.04 67.25
CA ALA A 590 -42.73 19.00 67.37
C ALA A 590 -43.03 18.61 68.83
N ASP A 591 -42.14 18.96 69.77
CA ASP A 591 -42.35 18.74 71.22
C ASP A 591 -43.41 19.67 71.84
N LYS A 592 -44.11 20.46 71.02
CA LYS A 592 -45.17 21.42 71.41
C LYS A 592 -44.62 22.59 72.23
N THR A 593 -43.36 22.94 72.01
CA THR A 593 -42.73 24.10 72.60
C THR A 593 -42.04 24.98 71.56
N ILE A 594 -41.90 26.24 71.92
CA ILE A 594 -41.03 27.19 71.26
C ILE A 594 -39.95 27.59 72.27
N LYS A 595 -38.67 27.47 71.91
CA LYS A 595 -37.55 27.94 72.75
C LYS A 595 -36.96 29.23 72.20
N LEU A 596 -36.55 30.13 73.08
CA LEU A 596 -35.77 31.33 72.79
C LEU A 596 -34.35 31.12 73.30
N TRP A 597 -33.35 31.48 72.50
CA TRP A 597 -31.93 31.27 72.76
C TRP A 597 -31.16 32.57 72.66
N ASN A 598 -30.16 32.75 73.52
CA ASN A 598 -29.19 33.82 73.39
C ASN A 598 -28.15 33.43 72.34
N VAL A 599 -28.00 34.24 71.28
CA VAL A 599 -27.11 33.93 70.16
C VAL A 599 -25.63 34.02 70.54
N GLU A 600 -25.30 34.91 71.48
CA GLU A 600 -23.92 35.14 71.93
C GLU A 600 -23.46 34.03 72.88
N THR A 601 -24.26 33.70 73.88
CA THR A 601 -23.88 32.72 74.92
C THR A 601 -24.28 31.28 74.58
N GLY A 602 -25.22 31.11 73.67
CA GLY A 602 -25.81 29.81 73.34
C GLY A 602 -26.75 29.25 74.41
N GLU A 603 -27.09 30.04 75.43
CA GLU A 603 -27.98 29.61 76.51
C GLU A 603 -29.46 29.76 76.14
N GLU A 604 -30.28 28.85 76.65
CA GLU A 604 -31.74 28.96 76.54
C GLU A 604 -32.24 30.12 77.43
N ILE A 605 -32.92 31.09 76.82
CA ILE A 605 -33.56 32.21 77.50
C ILE A 605 -34.90 31.78 78.08
N ARG A 606 -35.72 31.05 77.30
CA ARG A 606 -37.11 30.72 77.67
C ARG A 606 -37.67 29.56 76.85
N THR A 607 -38.57 28.78 77.48
CA THR A 607 -39.48 27.85 76.80
C THR A 607 -40.92 28.35 76.89
N ILE A 608 -41.60 28.46 75.75
CA ILE A 608 -43.03 28.79 75.59
C ILE A 608 -43.77 27.51 75.23
N LYS A 609 -44.82 27.15 75.98
CA LYS A 609 -45.66 25.99 75.70
C LYS A 609 -46.83 26.40 74.81
N THR A 610 -46.96 25.78 73.64
CA THR A 610 -48.08 26.05 72.72
C THR A 610 -49.38 25.33 73.13
N HIS A 611 -49.36 24.69 74.30
CA HIS A 611 -50.42 23.98 75.05
C HIS A 611 -51.19 22.86 74.34
N TYR A 612 -51.31 22.79 73.01
CA TYR A 612 -52.10 21.73 72.35
C TYR A 612 -51.49 21.08 71.09
N THR A 613 -50.57 21.71 70.33
CA THR A 613 -49.99 21.11 69.09
C THR A 613 -48.55 21.54 68.75
N SER A 614 -47.91 20.84 67.81
CA SER A 614 -46.59 21.15 67.24
C SER A 614 -46.53 22.58 66.67
N ALA A 615 -45.40 23.27 66.85
CA ALA A 615 -45.14 24.56 66.22
C ALA A 615 -44.44 24.34 64.87
N ASN A 616 -45.21 24.32 63.79
CA ASN A 616 -44.72 23.99 62.44
C ASN A 616 -43.96 25.16 61.80
N SER A 617 -44.34 26.38 62.15
CA SER A 617 -43.68 27.59 61.66
C SER A 617 -43.73 28.67 62.72
N ILE A 618 -42.63 29.41 62.86
CA ILE A 618 -42.52 30.58 63.73
C ILE A 618 -41.95 31.79 62.99
N SER A 619 -42.36 32.99 63.36
CA SER A 619 -41.87 34.23 62.76
C SER A 619 -41.86 35.37 63.78
N PHE A 620 -40.73 36.07 63.91
CA PHE A 620 -40.66 37.31 64.70
C PHE A 620 -41.34 38.47 63.97
N SER A 621 -42.04 39.31 64.73
CA SER A 621 -42.45 40.63 64.25
C SER A 621 -41.22 41.51 64.00
N PRO A 622 -41.30 42.50 63.09
CA PRO A 622 -40.18 43.40 62.81
C PRO A 622 -39.74 44.26 64.00
N ASP A 623 -40.59 44.44 65.00
CA ASP A 623 -40.23 45.13 66.26
C ASP A 623 -39.62 44.19 67.31
N GLY A 624 -39.56 42.88 67.04
CA GLY A 624 -39.01 41.84 67.90
C GLY A 624 -39.82 41.52 69.14
N LYS A 625 -40.97 42.16 69.36
CA LYS A 625 -41.77 42.01 70.59
C LYS A 625 -42.79 40.88 70.53
N THR A 626 -43.18 40.49 69.33
CA THR A 626 -44.20 39.47 69.10
C THR A 626 -43.63 38.32 68.29
N LEU A 627 -44.00 37.09 68.63
CA LEU A 627 -43.71 35.91 67.84
C LEU A 627 -45.02 35.32 67.35
N ALA A 628 -45.14 35.06 66.06
CA ALA A 628 -46.24 34.31 65.49
C ALA A 628 -45.87 32.83 65.39
N SER A 629 -46.80 31.93 65.67
CA SER A 629 -46.66 30.50 65.45
C SER A 629 -47.88 29.91 64.76
N GLY A 630 -47.67 29.11 63.71
CA GLY A 630 -48.69 28.26 63.10
C GLY A 630 -48.58 26.81 63.58
N GLY A 631 -49.71 26.16 63.86
CA GLY A 631 -49.75 24.80 64.40
C GLY A 631 -50.77 23.87 63.75
N GLU A 632 -50.73 22.60 64.16
CA GLU A 632 -51.70 21.56 63.75
C GLU A 632 -53.11 21.81 64.33
N ASP A 633 -53.25 22.68 65.33
CA ASP A 633 -54.55 23.09 65.86
C ASP A 633 -55.34 23.99 64.89
N LYS A 634 -54.79 24.23 63.69
CA LYS A 634 -55.34 25.04 62.61
C LYS A 634 -55.37 26.54 62.91
N THR A 635 -54.79 26.94 64.04
CA THR A 635 -54.76 28.33 64.47
C THR A 635 -53.39 28.94 64.29
N ILE A 636 -53.36 30.27 64.33
CA ILE A 636 -52.13 31.05 64.45
C ILE A 636 -52.16 31.72 65.82
N LYS A 637 -51.07 31.61 66.58
CA LYS A 637 -50.93 32.23 67.89
C LYS A 637 -49.87 33.31 67.86
N PHE A 638 -50.17 34.44 68.50
CA PHE A 638 -49.21 35.49 68.78
C PHE A 638 -48.76 35.41 70.23
N TRP A 639 -47.45 35.46 70.44
CA TRP A 639 -46.81 35.35 71.74
C TRP A 639 -46.04 36.62 72.04
N ASN A 640 -46.15 37.10 73.28
CA ASN A 640 -45.29 38.15 73.77
C ASN A 640 -43.90 37.55 74.04
N VAL A 641 -42.86 38.09 73.41
CA VAL A 641 -41.49 37.55 73.50
C VAL A 641 -40.91 37.73 74.91
N GLU A 642 -41.26 38.83 75.59
CA GLU A 642 -40.76 39.16 76.93
C GLU A 642 -41.39 38.28 78.01
N THR A 643 -42.72 38.16 78.00
CA THR A 643 -43.47 37.43 79.03
C THR A 643 -43.64 35.94 78.70
N GLY A 644 -43.65 35.58 77.41
CA GLY A 644 -43.99 34.25 76.92
C GLY A 644 -45.49 33.94 76.93
N GLU A 645 -46.34 34.94 77.20
CA GLU A 645 -47.79 34.77 77.25
C GLU A 645 -48.42 34.89 75.85
N GLU A 646 -49.51 34.15 75.64
CA GLU A 646 -50.30 34.24 74.41
C GLU A 646 -51.05 35.59 74.39
N ILE A 647 -50.81 36.39 73.36
CA ILE A 647 -51.47 37.68 73.13
C ILE A 647 -52.82 37.46 72.43
N ARG A 648 -52.84 36.56 71.44
CA ARG A 648 -53.99 36.38 70.54
C ARG A 648 -53.93 35.04 69.81
N THR A 649 -55.09 34.45 69.58
CA THR A 649 -55.29 33.34 68.64
C THR A 649 -56.09 33.85 67.43
N LEU A 650 -55.62 33.55 66.22
CA LEU A 650 -56.33 33.75 64.96
C LEU A 650 -56.87 32.41 64.49
N ASP A 651 -58.18 32.36 64.32
CA ASP A 651 -58.92 31.19 63.85
C ASP A 651 -59.55 31.50 62.48
N GLY A 652 -59.60 30.52 61.59
CA GLY A 652 -60.18 30.66 60.26
C GLY A 652 -59.60 29.73 59.19
N HIS A 653 -58.48 29.06 59.46
CA HIS A 653 -57.98 27.98 58.59
C HIS A 653 -58.68 26.65 58.90
N ASN A 654 -58.91 25.83 57.87
CA ASN A 654 -59.63 24.56 58.01
C ASN A 654 -58.70 23.34 58.23
N TYR A 655 -57.39 23.54 58.09
CA TYR A 655 -56.34 22.53 58.24
C TYR A 655 -55.08 23.15 58.85
N ASP A 656 -54.08 22.32 59.15
CA ASP A 656 -52.81 22.69 59.78
C ASP A 656 -52.16 23.91 59.12
N VAL A 657 -51.70 24.85 59.95
CA VAL A 657 -50.99 26.03 59.47
C VAL A 657 -49.51 25.69 59.36
N ASN A 658 -49.02 25.60 58.12
CA ASN A 658 -47.66 25.12 57.82
C ASN A 658 -46.64 26.26 57.72
N SER A 659 -47.08 27.50 57.52
CA SER A 659 -46.19 28.65 57.40
C SER A 659 -46.84 29.92 57.92
N VAL A 660 -46.09 30.75 58.64
CA VAL A 660 -46.47 32.10 59.04
C VAL A 660 -45.33 33.07 58.75
N SER A 661 -45.65 34.30 58.32
CA SER A 661 -44.66 35.33 58.06
C SER A 661 -45.23 36.73 58.28
N PHE A 662 -44.54 37.56 59.06
CA PHE A 662 -44.86 38.97 59.20
C PHE A 662 -44.45 39.77 57.95
N SER A 663 -45.25 40.76 57.58
CA SER A 663 -44.84 41.79 56.63
C SER A 663 -43.73 42.65 57.25
N PRO A 664 -42.84 43.26 56.44
CA PRO A 664 -41.76 44.12 56.94
C PRO A 664 -42.22 45.32 57.76
N ASP A 665 -43.46 45.80 57.55
CA ASP A 665 -44.07 46.89 58.33
C ASP A 665 -44.77 46.41 59.61
N GLY A 666 -44.84 45.09 59.83
CA GLY A 666 -45.45 44.45 61.00
C GLY A 666 -46.97 44.52 61.06
N LYS A 667 -47.64 45.09 60.05
CA LYS A 667 -49.10 45.32 60.07
C LYS A 667 -49.90 44.12 59.57
N THR A 668 -49.29 43.28 58.75
CA THR A 668 -49.94 42.13 58.11
C THR A 668 -49.18 40.85 58.46
N LEU A 669 -49.90 39.76 58.71
CA LEU A 669 -49.33 38.42 58.75
C LEU A 669 -49.87 37.61 57.57
N ALA A 670 -49.01 36.91 56.85
CA ALA A 670 -49.42 35.90 55.88
C ALA A 670 -49.32 34.51 56.53
N SER A 671 -50.31 33.66 56.32
CA SER A 671 -50.29 32.26 56.73
C SER A 671 -50.66 31.33 55.58
N GLY A 672 -49.95 30.22 55.46
CA GLY A 672 -50.25 29.14 54.51
C GLY A 672 -50.70 27.88 55.24
N SER A 673 -51.81 27.28 54.82
CA SER A 673 -52.40 26.10 55.46
C SER A 673 -52.55 24.92 54.51
N GLY A 674 -52.63 23.71 55.07
CA GLY A 674 -53.03 22.50 54.34
C GLY A 674 -54.45 22.55 53.78
N ASP A 675 -55.27 23.55 54.12
CA ASP A 675 -56.57 23.82 53.49
C ASP A 675 -56.45 24.37 52.06
N LYS A 676 -55.21 24.47 51.55
CA LYS A 676 -54.83 24.96 50.22
C LYS A 676 -55.03 26.46 50.04
N THR A 677 -55.13 27.21 51.13
CA THR A 677 -55.27 28.67 51.08
C THR A 677 -54.11 29.39 51.75
N ILE A 678 -53.86 30.62 51.30
CA ILE A 678 -53.03 31.60 52.01
C ILE A 678 -53.97 32.68 52.55
N LYS A 679 -53.91 32.96 53.85
CA LYS A 679 -54.69 34.03 54.47
C LYS A 679 -53.77 35.18 54.86
N LEU A 680 -54.24 36.41 54.63
CA LEU A 680 -53.62 37.64 55.11
C LEU A 680 -54.43 38.15 56.30
N TRP A 681 -53.74 38.44 57.41
CA TRP A 681 -54.34 38.86 58.67
C TRP A 681 -53.85 40.24 59.05
N ASN A 682 -54.75 41.06 59.58
CA ASN A 682 -54.38 42.32 60.20
C ASN A 682 -53.85 42.03 61.62
N VAL A 683 -52.59 42.38 61.89
CA VAL A 683 -51.91 42.03 63.15
C VAL A 683 -52.53 42.72 64.37
N GLU A 684 -53.01 43.95 64.21
CA GLU A 684 -53.58 44.75 65.30
C GLU A 684 -54.98 44.25 65.70
N THR A 685 -55.85 44.05 64.71
CA THR A 685 -57.26 43.67 64.92
C THR A 685 -57.44 42.16 65.05
N GLY A 686 -56.56 41.37 64.45
CA GLY A 686 -56.70 39.91 64.33
C GLY A 686 -57.69 39.47 63.26
N GLU A 687 -58.22 40.38 62.45
CA GLU A 687 -59.20 40.07 61.42
C GLU A 687 -58.51 39.58 60.12
N GLU A 688 -59.17 38.67 59.42
CA GLU A 688 -58.75 38.24 58.08
C GLU A 688 -58.99 39.37 57.07
N ILE A 689 -57.94 39.78 56.38
CA ILE A 689 -57.98 40.78 55.31
C ILE A 689 -58.36 40.14 53.97
N HIS A 690 -57.75 38.98 53.67
CA HIS A 690 -57.93 38.32 52.38
C HIS A 690 -57.62 36.82 52.45
N THR A 691 -58.36 36.01 51.69
CA THR A 691 -58.03 34.61 51.38
C THR A 691 -57.60 34.50 49.92
N LEU A 692 -56.42 33.95 49.69
CA LEU A 692 -55.87 33.57 48.39
C LEU A 692 -56.00 32.05 48.23
N GLN A 693 -56.58 31.60 47.12
CA GLN A 693 -56.79 30.17 46.79
C GLN A 693 -55.98 29.75 45.57
#